data_AF-A0A967HB53-F1
#
_entry.id   AF-A0A967HB53-F1
#
_cell.length_a   1.000
_cell.length_b   1.000
_cell.length_c   1.000
_cell.angle_alpha   90.00
_cell.angle_beta   90.00
_cell.angle_gamma   90.00
#
_symmetry.space_group_name_H-M   'P 1'
#
loop_
_entity.id
_entity.type
_entity.pdbx_description
1 polymer ?
#
loop_
_entity_poly.entity_id
_entity_poly.type
_entity_poly.pdbx_seq_one_letter_code
_entity_poly.pdbx_strand_id
1 'polypeptide(L)'
;HYTYDANGNVTSITPPGRSAHVFEYTPVDLESSYDPPDIGPAADVTRYTYNLDKQLTRVSRPDGTGIDLGYDAGGRLSAMTLPRGTVGYEYSPDTGQLAAITAPDGGGLGYTYDGFLPLTETWSGSVAGSVARAYSNDFRVTSEAVNDRDGVAFVYDDDGLMTRAGDLSISRDLSHGLPVETALRNVGSTNAYNRFGELAQADVSGSSHLELSLDPPTVTADTLQVAGQVPDAGRITVNGVDMTLAAGGSVSGEVALVLGPNSLEVEVYDRAGALAESASAGVRRESALVLSVDPPTVTADTLQVAGQVPDAGRVTVNGVEMTLDAGGGVSGEVPLALGYNELVVQVYDAAGALSESASAGVERDGTATGVSIFRLVEVTGGGDAYFIDEAGAMWRLAAGAGTPTQPAWLAGAADVSADSAGGVYLLKGTALSVWDGAGEQAVDELGAYAPISDLEVGPDDAVYFYGEGPDGAGLYRLVPASGALGLHATVPTGFSTGGVTLDASAWGLVAFGDAFYRVQGDGTVAELHRPGDVFRIDPSHGVDAGGRLCYLSGLEVPQVTCRAADGTLAALTDYGTALAGVGFDGAGRLHVATEDNVYREDLGGGLIDGTAVSGTLGIGIEAIAGTLSLDGTAGAMLYAGAYTRDQLGRITEKSETVLGEPHTEGYAYDSAGRLTEVTRDGAVLASYSYDANGNRLAKTTPSGTETGTYDAQ
;
A
#
# COMPACT_ATOMS: atom_id res chain seq x y z
N HIS A 1 -16.74 -65.80 33.58
CA HIS A 1 -17.82 -66.78 33.79
C HIS A 1 -19.13 -66.14 33.38
N TYR A 2 -20.01 -66.86 32.68
CA TYR A 2 -21.30 -66.34 32.18
C TYR A 2 -22.44 -67.16 32.77
N THR A 3 -23.55 -66.50 33.11
CA THR A 3 -24.81 -67.16 33.49
C THR A 3 -25.93 -66.70 32.57
N TYR A 4 -26.97 -67.54 32.42
CA TYR A 4 -28.05 -67.33 31.47
C TYR A 4 -29.40 -67.68 32.09
N ASP A 5 -30.47 -67.02 31.63
CA ASP A 5 -31.85 -67.42 31.92
C ASP A 5 -32.33 -68.57 31.01
N ALA A 6 -33.61 -68.96 31.15
CA ALA A 6 -34.21 -70.04 30.36
C ALA A 6 -34.39 -69.71 28.87
N ASN A 7 -34.37 -68.42 28.50
CA ASN A 7 -34.46 -67.95 27.12
C ASN A 7 -33.07 -67.75 26.49
N GLY A 8 -32.00 -67.92 27.27
CA GLY A 8 -30.61 -67.80 26.83
C GLY A 8 -30.06 -66.38 26.94
N ASN A 9 -30.76 -65.46 27.61
CA ASN A 9 -30.24 -64.11 27.85
C ASN A 9 -29.15 -64.17 28.93
N VAL A 10 -28.08 -63.38 28.78
CA VAL A 10 -26.97 -63.33 29.75
C VAL A 10 -27.43 -62.62 31.02
N THR A 11 -27.61 -63.35 32.12
CA THR A 11 -28.03 -62.79 33.41
C THR A 11 -26.87 -62.30 34.26
N SER A 12 -25.64 -62.78 33.99
CA SER A 12 -24.45 -62.24 34.65
C SER A 12 -23.16 -62.56 33.92
N ILE A 13 -22.20 -61.61 34.01
CA ILE A 13 -20.82 -61.73 33.53
C ILE A 13 -19.89 -61.51 34.72
N THR A 14 -19.06 -62.50 35.02
CA THR A 14 -18.02 -62.41 36.06
C THR A 14 -16.64 -62.44 35.39
N PRO A 15 -15.95 -61.30 35.27
CA PRO A 15 -14.57 -61.28 34.81
C PRO A 15 -13.66 -62.03 35.78
N PRO A 16 -12.52 -62.60 35.32
CA PRO A 16 -11.58 -63.28 36.21
C PRO A 16 -11.13 -62.36 37.36
N GLY A 17 -11.27 -62.83 38.61
CA GLY A 17 -10.85 -62.07 39.79
C GLY A 17 -11.66 -60.79 40.06
N ARG A 18 -12.88 -60.69 39.53
CA ARG A 18 -13.77 -59.52 39.69
C ARG A 18 -15.18 -59.95 40.07
N SER A 19 -15.90 -59.05 40.76
CA SER A 19 -17.33 -59.19 41.03
C SER A 19 -18.17 -59.24 39.75
N ALA A 20 -19.36 -59.81 39.85
CA ALA A 20 -20.23 -60.00 38.70
C ALA A 20 -20.99 -58.72 38.31
N HIS A 21 -21.15 -58.52 37.01
CA HIS A 21 -22.16 -57.66 36.41
C HIS A 21 -23.46 -58.45 36.28
N VAL A 22 -24.60 -57.90 36.70
CA VAL A 22 -25.90 -58.58 36.69
C VAL A 22 -26.88 -57.87 35.74
N PHE A 23 -27.68 -58.65 35.02
CA PHE A 23 -28.65 -58.16 34.04
C PHE A 23 -30.01 -58.83 34.30
N GLU A 24 -31.08 -58.05 34.22
CA GLU A 24 -32.46 -58.55 34.23
C GLU A 24 -33.14 -58.24 32.90
N TYR A 25 -34.14 -59.04 32.53
CA TYR A 25 -34.86 -58.92 31.27
C TYR A 25 -36.38 -58.90 31.50
N THR A 26 -37.08 -58.16 30.66
CA THR A 26 -38.54 -58.19 30.54
C THR A 26 -39.03 -59.56 30.01
N PRO A 27 -40.33 -59.90 30.14
CA PRO A 27 -40.88 -61.14 29.60
C PRO A 27 -40.77 -61.32 28.07
N VAL A 28 -40.30 -60.29 27.35
CA VAL A 28 -40.11 -60.29 25.89
C VAL A 28 -38.64 -60.12 25.50
N ASP A 29 -37.73 -60.52 26.39
CA ASP A 29 -36.27 -60.59 26.22
C ASP A 29 -35.57 -59.25 25.95
N LEU A 30 -36.12 -58.15 26.48
CA LEU A 30 -35.47 -56.84 26.49
C LEU A 30 -34.84 -56.59 27.86
N GLU A 31 -33.59 -56.15 27.92
CA GLU A 31 -32.88 -55.84 29.17
C GLU A 31 -33.65 -54.78 30.00
N SER A 32 -34.11 -55.11 31.20
CA SER A 32 -34.85 -54.18 32.08
C SER A 32 -33.95 -53.47 33.08
N SER A 33 -32.84 -54.08 33.47
CA SER A 33 -31.86 -53.45 34.35
C SER A 33 -30.47 -54.03 34.21
N TYR A 34 -29.49 -53.16 34.47
CA TYR A 34 -28.09 -53.48 34.65
C TYR A 34 -27.66 -53.07 36.05
N ASP A 35 -27.13 -54.03 36.80
CA ASP A 35 -26.57 -53.84 38.13
C ASP A 35 -25.05 -54.11 38.09
N PRO A 36 -24.20 -53.07 38.15
CA PRO A 36 -22.76 -53.23 38.17
C PRO A 36 -22.29 -53.79 39.53
N PRO A 37 -21.05 -54.28 39.61
CA PRO A 37 -20.41 -54.54 40.90
C PRO A 37 -20.51 -53.36 41.87
N ASP A 38 -20.86 -53.64 43.13
CA ASP A 38 -20.94 -52.66 44.21
C ASP A 38 -19.59 -51.94 44.40
N ILE A 39 -19.62 -50.60 44.30
CA ILE A 39 -18.48 -49.72 44.51
C ILE A 39 -18.70 -48.70 45.64
N GLY A 40 -19.80 -48.77 46.41
CA GLY A 40 -20.10 -47.81 47.47
C GLY A 40 -21.58 -47.65 47.86
N PRO A 41 -21.94 -46.63 48.66
CA PRO A 41 -23.25 -46.57 49.36
C PRO A 41 -24.47 -46.15 48.51
N ALA A 42 -24.35 -46.00 47.18
CA ALA A 42 -25.47 -45.63 46.31
C ALA A 42 -26.01 -46.84 45.54
N ALA A 43 -27.28 -46.78 45.10
CA ALA A 43 -27.84 -47.80 44.23
C ALA A 43 -27.32 -47.60 42.79
N ASP A 44 -26.41 -48.46 42.36
CA ASP A 44 -25.70 -48.32 41.07
C ASP A 44 -26.47 -48.90 39.86
N VAL A 45 -27.76 -49.18 40.04
CA VAL A 45 -28.60 -49.85 39.04
C VAL A 45 -29.05 -48.89 37.94
N THR A 46 -28.75 -49.23 36.69
CA THR A 46 -29.36 -48.61 35.50
C THR A 46 -30.63 -49.37 35.11
N ARG A 47 -31.73 -48.66 34.85
CA ARG A 47 -33.01 -49.29 34.44
C ARG A 47 -33.47 -48.82 33.07
N TYR A 48 -34.09 -49.72 32.32
CA TYR A 48 -34.59 -49.49 30.98
C TYR A 48 -36.10 -49.73 30.92
N THR A 49 -36.81 -48.87 30.19
CA THR A 49 -38.26 -49.03 29.94
C THR A 49 -38.54 -48.97 28.46
N TYR A 50 -39.58 -49.67 28.02
CA TYR A 50 -39.91 -49.83 26.61
C TYR A 50 -41.40 -49.57 26.36
N ASN A 51 -41.73 -49.12 25.15
CA ASN A 51 -43.12 -49.06 24.67
C ASN A 51 -43.60 -50.44 24.16
N LEU A 52 -44.86 -50.52 23.73
CA LEU A 52 -45.46 -51.76 23.20
C LEU A 52 -44.80 -52.24 21.89
N ASP A 53 -44.17 -51.34 21.16
CA ASP A 53 -43.38 -51.64 19.95
C ASP A 53 -41.95 -52.07 20.29
N LYS A 54 -41.65 -52.33 21.58
CA LYS A 54 -40.35 -52.76 22.10
C LYS A 54 -39.23 -51.74 21.93
N GLN A 55 -39.57 -50.47 21.72
CA GLN A 55 -38.60 -49.38 21.59
C GLN A 55 -38.30 -48.79 22.97
N LEU A 56 -37.02 -48.51 23.24
CA LEU A 56 -36.56 -47.96 24.51
C LEU A 56 -37.12 -46.55 24.71
N THR A 57 -37.86 -46.31 25.79
CA THR A 57 -38.47 -45.02 26.11
C THR A 57 -37.77 -44.26 27.23
N ARG A 58 -37.03 -44.95 28.11
CA ARG A 58 -36.25 -44.30 29.17
C ARG A 58 -35.08 -45.15 29.63
N VAL A 59 -33.93 -44.51 29.84
CA VAL A 59 -32.80 -45.00 30.64
C VAL A 59 -32.77 -44.23 31.95
N SER A 60 -32.95 -44.90 33.09
CA SER A 60 -32.79 -44.31 34.41
C SER A 60 -31.40 -44.64 34.94
N ARG A 61 -30.61 -43.61 35.19
CA ARG A 61 -29.20 -43.72 35.60
C ARG A 61 -29.08 -43.85 37.13
N PRO A 62 -27.94 -44.36 37.63
CA PRO A 62 -27.66 -44.47 39.07
C PRO A 62 -27.78 -43.16 39.86
N ASP A 63 -27.49 -42.02 39.20
CA ASP A 63 -27.59 -40.68 39.78
C ASP A 63 -29.05 -40.18 39.94
N GLY A 64 -30.04 -41.03 39.66
CA GLY A 64 -31.47 -40.72 39.74
C GLY A 64 -32.02 -39.92 38.55
N THR A 65 -31.18 -39.52 37.60
CA THR A 65 -31.60 -38.81 36.40
C THR A 65 -32.01 -39.78 35.28
N GLY A 66 -32.75 -39.27 34.29
CA GLY A 66 -33.23 -40.06 33.16
C GLY A 66 -32.76 -39.52 31.81
N ILE A 67 -32.70 -40.42 30.83
CA ILE A 67 -32.66 -40.12 29.40
C ILE A 67 -33.97 -40.63 28.83
N ASP A 68 -34.88 -39.74 28.44
CA ASP A 68 -36.17 -40.11 27.85
C ASP A 68 -36.09 -40.05 26.33
N LEU A 69 -36.64 -41.07 25.64
CA LEU A 69 -36.66 -41.17 24.19
C LEU A 69 -38.12 -41.17 23.69
N GLY A 70 -38.43 -40.22 22.81
CA GLY A 70 -39.74 -40.08 22.16
C GLY A 70 -39.67 -40.49 20.70
N TYR A 71 -40.74 -41.10 20.18
CA TYR A 71 -40.84 -41.59 18.81
C TYR A 71 -42.00 -40.93 18.07
N ASP A 72 -41.84 -40.72 16.76
CA ASP A 72 -42.91 -40.25 15.90
C ASP A 72 -43.89 -41.38 15.54
N ALA A 73 -44.97 -41.06 14.81
CA ALA A 73 -45.97 -42.05 14.41
C ALA A 73 -45.44 -43.12 13.43
N GLY A 74 -44.27 -42.89 12.82
CA GLY A 74 -43.57 -43.86 11.98
C GLY A 74 -42.59 -44.74 12.77
N GLY A 75 -42.51 -44.58 14.09
CA GLY A 75 -41.60 -45.34 14.96
C GLY A 75 -40.15 -44.83 14.93
N ARG A 76 -39.87 -43.63 14.40
CA ARG A 76 -38.53 -43.05 14.36
C ARG A 76 -38.29 -42.16 15.57
N LEU A 77 -37.05 -42.09 16.07
CA LEU A 77 -36.70 -41.26 17.23
C LEU A 77 -36.96 -39.78 16.90
N SER A 78 -37.86 -39.13 17.62
CA SER A 78 -38.21 -37.72 17.42
C SER A 78 -37.62 -36.79 18.49
N ALA A 79 -37.34 -37.33 19.68
CA ALA A 79 -36.79 -36.55 20.79
C ALA A 79 -35.93 -37.43 21.71
N MET A 80 -34.82 -36.86 22.18
CA MET A 80 -34.01 -37.41 23.26
C MET A 80 -33.86 -36.35 24.35
N THR A 81 -34.56 -36.52 25.47
CA THR A 81 -34.53 -35.59 26.60
C THR A 81 -33.46 -36.02 27.59
N LEU A 82 -32.42 -35.21 27.68
CA LEU A 82 -31.32 -35.36 28.63
C LEU A 82 -31.56 -34.41 29.81
N PRO A 83 -30.86 -34.58 30.96
CA PRO A 83 -30.95 -33.62 32.08
C PRO A 83 -30.55 -32.19 31.70
N ARG A 84 -29.71 -32.04 30.68
CA ARG A 84 -29.28 -30.74 30.13
C ARG A 84 -30.22 -30.17 29.07
N GLY A 85 -31.35 -30.81 28.81
CA GLY A 85 -32.37 -30.42 27.83
C GLY A 85 -32.55 -31.43 26.69
N THR A 86 -33.40 -31.08 25.72
CA THR A 86 -33.88 -31.99 24.68
C THR A 86 -33.15 -31.83 23.36
N VAL A 87 -32.73 -32.94 22.77
CA VAL A 87 -32.30 -33.03 21.37
C VAL A 87 -33.51 -33.44 20.53
N GLY A 88 -33.90 -32.63 19.55
CA GLY A 88 -35.00 -32.91 18.62
C GLY A 88 -34.49 -33.51 17.31
N TYR A 89 -35.26 -34.40 16.71
CA TYR A 89 -34.99 -35.03 15.42
C TYR A 89 -36.18 -34.85 14.50
N GLU A 90 -35.95 -34.29 13.32
CA GLU A 90 -36.97 -34.04 12.31
C GLU A 90 -36.65 -34.82 11.04
N TYR A 91 -37.69 -35.33 10.38
CA TYR A 91 -37.56 -36.14 9.18
C TYR A 91 -38.38 -35.55 8.04
N SER A 92 -37.88 -35.70 6.81
CA SER A 92 -38.61 -35.36 5.60
C SER A 92 -39.90 -36.18 5.52
N PRO A 93 -41.07 -35.55 5.29
CA PRO A 93 -42.34 -36.27 5.15
C PRO A 93 -42.39 -37.08 3.84
N ASP A 94 -41.63 -36.68 2.82
CA ASP A 94 -41.66 -37.30 1.49
C ASP A 94 -40.72 -38.51 1.39
N THR A 95 -39.50 -38.38 1.93
CA THR A 95 -38.46 -39.42 1.80
C THR A 95 -38.25 -40.23 3.08
N GLY A 96 -38.73 -39.73 4.21
CA GLY A 96 -38.52 -40.34 5.52
C GLY A 96 -37.12 -40.18 6.11
N GLN A 97 -36.22 -39.49 5.41
CA GLN A 97 -34.83 -39.26 5.83
C GLN A 97 -34.70 -38.16 6.87
N LEU A 98 -33.64 -38.19 7.68
CA LEU A 98 -33.39 -37.21 8.73
C LEU A 98 -33.12 -35.84 8.10
N ALA A 99 -33.99 -34.87 8.35
CA ALA A 99 -33.89 -33.52 7.79
C ALA A 99 -33.16 -32.57 8.74
N ALA A 100 -33.38 -32.70 10.06
CA ALA A 100 -32.73 -31.83 11.03
C ALA A 100 -32.52 -32.49 12.40
N ILE A 101 -31.49 -32.03 13.11
CA ILE A 101 -31.27 -32.28 14.54
C ILE A 101 -31.19 -30.93 15.24
N THR A 102 -31.93 -30.71 16.32
CA THR A 102 -31.85 -29.49 17.13
C THR A 102 -31.28 -29.82 18.51
N ALA A 103 -30.23 -29.12 18.91
CA ALA A 103 -29.60 -29.26 20.22
C ALA A 103 -30.33 -28.41 21.30
N PRO A 104 -30.17 -28.73 22.60
CA PRO A 104 -30.86 -28.02 23.67
C PRO A 104 -30.54 -26.53 23.79
N ASP A 105 -29.38 -26.11 23.29
CA ASP A 105 -28.90 -24.72 23.29
C ASP A 105 -29.40 -23.93 22.06
N GLY A 106 -30.23 -24.54 21.21
CA GLY A 106 -30.78 -23.94 20.00
C GLY A 106 -29.89 -24.06 18.77
N GLY A 107 -28.71 -24.66 18.87
CA GLY A 107 -27.90 -25.04 17.71
C GLY A 107 -28.59 -26.13 16.89
N GLY A 108 -28.34 -26.18 15.58
CA GLY A 108 -29.01 -27.14 14.70
C GLY A 108 -28.13 -27.69 13.59
N LEU A 109 -28.39 -28.94 13.21
CA LEU A 109 -27.87 -29.61 12.02
C LEU A 109 -29.01 -29.78 11.02
N GLY A 110 -28.81 -29.38 9.77
CA GLY A 110 -29.74 -29.63 8.66
C GLY A 110 -29.10 -30.47 7.56
N TYR A 111 -29.85 -31.40 6.97
CA TYR A 111 -29.36 -32.32 5.94
C TYR A 111 -30.16 -32.23 4.65
N THR A 112 -29.49 -32.33 3.50
CA THR A 112 -30.11 -32.56 2.19
C THR A 112 -29.55 -33.80 1.54
N TYR A 113 -30.30 -34.39 0.60
CA TYR A 113 -29.96 -35.67 -0.02
C TYR A 113 -30.22 -35.69 -1.53
N ASP A 114 -29.49 -36.57 -2.22
CA ASP A 114 -29.85 -37.13 -3.53
C ASP A 114 -30.02 -38.64 -3.37
N GLY A 115 -31.24 -39.14 -3.51
CA GLY A 115 -31.56 -40.51 -3.12
C GLY A 115 -31.16 -40.75 -1.66
N PHE A 116 -30.31 -41.73 -1.38
CA PHE A 116 -29.79 -42.01 -0.03
C PHE A 116 -28.48 -41.26 0.30
N LEU A 117 -27.93 -40.48 -0.63
CA LEU A 117 -26.62 -39.83 -0.51
C LEU A 117 -26.77 -38.44 0.14
N PRO A 118 -26.16 -38.16 1.30
CA PRO A 118 -26.19 -36.84 1.92
C PRO A 118 -25.38 -35.82 1.08
N LEU A 119 -26.04 -34.80 0.54
CA LEU A 119 -25.39 -33.75 -0.24
C LEU A 119 -24.84 -32.63 0.62
N THR A 120 -25.59 -32.18 1.63
CA THR A 120 -25.17 -31.09 2.51
C THR A 120 -25.49 -31.41 3.96
N GLU A 121 -24.60 -30.97 4.84
CA GLU A 121 -24.83 -30.84 6.28
C GLU A 121 -24.62 -29.37 6.65
N THR A 122 -25.58 -28.75 7.31
CA THR A 122 -25.57 -27.32 7.65
C THR A 122 -25.63 -27.14 9.17
N TRP A 123 -24.69 -26.39 9.72
CA TRP A 123 -24.67 -25.98 11.13
C TRP A 123 -25.32 -24.61 11.29
N SER A 124 -26.15 -24.47 12.32
CA SER A 124 -26.78 -23.20 12.72
C SER A 124 -26.59 -22.95 14.21
N GLY A 125 -26.76 -21.69 14.64
CA GLY A 125 -26.55 -21.24 16.01
C GLY A 125 -25.31 -20.34 16.13
N SER A 126 -24.60 -20.42 17.26
CA SER A 126 -23.42 -19.58 17.55
C SER A 126 -22.26 -19.77 16.58
N VAL A 127 -22.19 -20.93 15.92
CA VAL A 127 -21.29 -21.21 14.80
C VAL A 127 -22.15 -21.71 13.66
N ALA A 128 -22.07 -21.04 12.51
CA ALA A 128 -22.81 -21.40 11.31
C ALA A 128 -21.85 -21.82 10.19
N GLY A 129 -22.26 -22.80 9.40
CA GLY A 129 -21.52 -23.23 8.22
C GLY A 129 -22.16 -24.41 7.51
N SER A 130 -21.51 -24.93 6.49
CA SER A 130 -21.93 -26.13 5.79
C SER A 130 -20.76 -27.01 5.37
N VAL A 131 -21.00 -28.31 5.23
CA VAL A 131 -20.19 -29.21 4.42
C VAL A 131 -21.04 -29.75 3.29
N ALA A 132 -20.58 -29.53 2.07
CA ALA A 132 -21.17 -30.05 0.84
C ALA A 132 -20.34 -31.24 0.31
N ARG A 133 -21.02 -32.26 -0.21
CA ARG A 133 -20.41 -33.47 -0.77
C ARG A 133 -20.89 -33.68 -2.21
N ALA A 134 -19.98 -34.07 -3.08
CA ALA A 134 -20.28 -34.55 -4.43
C ALA A 134 -19.96 -36.04 -4.53
N TYR A 135 -20.68 -36.75 -5.40
CA TYR A 135 -20.55 -38.19 -5.57
C TYR A 135 -20.31 -38.57 -7.04
N SER A 136 -19.59 -39.68 -7.26
CA SER A 136 -19.53 -40.35 -8.56
C SER A 136 -20.78 -41.21 -8.82
N ASN A 137 -20.88 -41.74 -10.03
CA ASN A 137 -21.89 -42.74 -10.41
C ASN A 137 -21.76 -44.07 -9.65
N ASP A 138 -20.59 -44.35 -9.06
CA ASP A 138 -20.35 -45.50 -8.18
C ASP A 138 -20.61 -45.15 -6.70
N PHE A 139 -21.27 -44.02 -6.43
CA PHE A 139 -21.65 -43.54 -5.10
C PHE A 139 -20.46 -43.25 -4.17
N ARG A 140 -19.27 -43.01 -4.73
CA ARG A 140 -18.07 -42.60 -3.98
C ARG A 140 -18.01 -41.08 -3.89
N VAL A 141 -17.57 -40.54 -2.75
CA VAL A 141 -17.43 -39.08 -2.57
C VAL A 141 -16.31 -38.56 -3.44
N THR A 142 -16.58 -37.65 -4.38
CA THR A 142 -15.57 -37.07 -5.29
C THR A 142 -15.12 -35.69 -4.87
N SER A 143 -15.88 -35.01 -4.01
CA SER A 143 -15.47 -33.75 -3.41
C SER A 143 -16.16 -33.51 -2.08
N GLU A 144 -15.45 -32.89 -1.14
CA GLU A 144 -16.05 -32.26 0.04
C GLU A 144 -15.60 -30.79 0.13
N ALA A 145 -16.54 -29.88 0.38
CA ALA A 145 -16.28 -28.44 0.49
C ALA A 145 -16.90 -27.89 1.77
N VAL A 146 -16.19 -26.99 2.45
CA VAL A 146 -16.70 -26.28 3.62
C VAL A 146 -17.20 -24.91 3.17
N ASN A 147 -18.44 -24.57 3.51
CA ASN A 147 -19.08 -23.29 3.12
C ASN A 147 -19.03 -23.02 1.61
N ASP A 148 -19.12 -24.09 0.81
CA ASP A 148 -19.02 -24.07 -0.66
C ASP A 148 -17.73 -23.44 -1.21
N ARG A 149 -16.63 -23.48 -0.43
CA ARG A 149 -15.31 -22.96 -0.81
C ARG A 149 -14.28 -24.07 -0.93
N ASP A 150 -13.40 -23.93 -1.93
CA ASP A 150 -12.17 -24.70 -2.12
C ASP A 150 -12.29 -26.19 -1.78
N GLY A 151 -13.19 -26.88 -2.48
CA GLY A 151 -13.48 -28.29 -2.23
C GLY A 151 -12.27 -29.19 -2.42
N VAL A 152 -12.04 -30.10 -1.47
CA VAL A 152 -11.03 -31.14 -1.57
C VAL A 152 -11.57 -32.20 -2.54
N ALA A 153 -10.90 -32.38 -3.67
CA ALA A 153 -11.27 -33.38 -4.66
C ALA A 153 -10.67 -34.75 -4.32
N PHE A 154 -11.48 -35.80 -4.39
CA PHE A 154 -11.08 -37.18 -4.15
C PHE A 154 -11.08 -37.98 -5.45
N VAL A 155 -10.03 -38.76 -5.67
CA VAL A 155 -9.90 -39.66 -6.82
C VAL A 155 -9.61 -41.07 -6.34
N TYR A 156 -10.17 -42.03 -7.04
CA TYR A 156 -10.08 -43.45 -6.75
C TYR A 156 -9.57 -44.19 -7.98
N ASP A 157 -8.90 -45.32 -7.76
CA ASP A 157 -8.64 -46.29 -8.81
C ASP A 157 -9.88 -47.16 -9.12
N ASP A 158 -9.73 -48.07 -10.08
CA ASP A 158 -10.79 -48.98 -10.52
C ASP A 158 -11.25 -49.94 -9.40
N ASP A 159 -10.36 -50.26 -8.45
CA ASP A 159 -10.66 -51.09 -7.28
C ASP A 159 -11.37 -50.30 -6.16
N GLY A 160 -11.49 -48.98 -6.31
CA GLY A 160 -12.15 -48.09 -5.36
C GLY A 160 -11.31 -47.64 -4.19
N LEU A 161 -10.00 -47.79 -4.30
CA LEU A 161 -9.06 -47.26 -3.32
C LEU A 161 -8.70 -45.81 -3.71
N MET A 162 -8.64 -44.93 -2.72
CA MET A 162 -8.32 -43.52 -2.95
C MET A 162 -6.86 -43.35 -3.36
N THR A 163 -6.62 -42.66 -4.47
CA THR A 163 -5.31 -42.32 -5.05
C THR A 163 -4.99 -40.83 -4.98
N ARG A 164 -5.98 -39.97 -4.72
CA ARG A 164 -5.76 -38.54 -4.50
C ARG A 164 -6.79 -37.93 -3.54
N ALA A 165 -6.36 -36.99 -2.71
CA ALA A 165 -7.20 -36.12 -1.88
C ALA A 165 -6.65 -34.68 -1.92
N GLY A 166 -7.21 -33.82 -2.77
CA GLY A 166 -6.64 -32.50 -3.07
C GLY A 166 -5.23 -32.63 -3.65
N ASP A 167 -4.26 -31.95 -3.02
CA ASP A 167 -2.84 -32.00 -3.38
C ASP A 167 -2.14 -33.30 -2.93
N LEU A 168 -2.75 -34.10 -2.04
CA LEU A 168 -2.17 -35.36 -1.57
C LEU A 168 -2.34 -36.44 -2.63
N SER A 169 -1.24 -36.91 -3.22
CA SER A 169 -1.21 -38.13 -4.04
C SER A 169 -0.88 -39.36 -3.19
N ILE A 170 -1.52 -40.49 -3.50
CA ILE A 170 -1.34 -41.77 -2.83
C ILE A 170 -1.09 -42.85 -3.90
N SER A 171 0.12 -43.39 -3.94
CA SER A 171 0.44 -44.58 -4.75
C SER A 171 0.26 -45.83 -3.90
N ARG A 172 -0.31 -46.87 -4.51
CA ARG A 172 -0.62 -48.14 -3.84
C ARG A 172 0.05 -49.29 -4.57
N ASP A 173 0.40 -50.33 -3.82
CA ASP A 173 0.86 -51.58 -4.43
C ASP A 173 -0.31 -52.27 -5.14
N LEU A 174 -0.11 -52.67 -6.39
CA LEU A 174 -1.17 -53.25 -7.23
C LEU A 174 -1.59 -54.66 -6.80
N SER A 175 -0.80 -55.35 -5.98
CA SER A 175 -1.10 -56.73 -5.56
C SER A 175 -1.93 -56.79 -4.27
N HIS A 176 -1.77 -55.80 -3.38
CA HIS A 176 -2.42 -55.81 -2.06
C HIS A 176 -3.09 -54.47 -1.67
N GLY A 177 -3.00 -53.43 -2.50
CA GLY A 177 -3.71 -52.16 -2.31
C GLY A 177 -3.20 -51.28 -1.16
N LEU A 178 -2.12 -51.67 -0.48
CA LEU A 178 -1.56 -50.89 0.63
C LEU A 178 -0.83 -49.65 0.07
N PRO A 179 -0.91 -48.49 0.73
CA PRO A 179 -0.21 -47.27 0.31
C PRO A 179 1.30 -47.44 0.43
N VAL A 180 2.02 -47.37 -0.70
CA VAL A 180 3.49 -47.50 -0.74
C VAL A 180 4.19 -46.17 -0.88
N GLU A 181 3.49 -45.14 -1.38
CA GLU A 181 4.04 -43.79 -1.49
C GLU A 181 2.91 -42.78 -1.27
N THR A 182 3.21 -41.69 -0.58
CA THR A 182 2.35 -40.51 -0.55
C THR A 182 3.18 -39.26 -0.80
N ALA A 183 2.57 -38.25 -1.42
CA ALA A 183 3.21 -36.96 -1.57
C ALA A 183 2.19 -35.86 -1.35
N LEU A 184 2.51 -34.90 -0.49
CA LEU A 184 1.78 -33.66 -0.29
C LEU A 184 2.75 -32.51 -0.54
N ARG A 185 2.64 -31.92 -1.73
CA ARG A 185 3.56 -30.87 -2.20
C ARG A 185 5.02 -31.37 -2.13
N ASN A 186 5.83 -30.76 -1.29
CA ASN A 186 7.25 -31.07 -1.14
C ASN A 186 7.51 -32.19 -0.13
N VAL A 187 6.52 -32.69 0.61
CA VAL A 187 6.73 -33.80 1.55
C VAL A 187 6.30 -35.11 0.91
N GLY A 188 7.26 -36.02 0.74
CA GLY A 188 7.04 -37.39 0.27
C GLY A 188 7.20 -38.38 1.41
N SER A 189 6.45 -39.48 1.39
CA SER A 189 6.73 -40.65 2.22
C SER A 189 6.62 -41.94 1.44
N THR A 190 7.42 -42.92 1.81
CA THR A 190 7.38 -44.28 1.26
C THR A 190 7.20 -45.29 2.38
N ASN A 191 6.42 -46.34 2.12
CA ASN A 191 6.21 -47.45 3.04
C ASN A 191 6.54 -48.78 2.36
N ALA A 192 7.22 -49.65 3.09
CA ALA A 192 7.38 -51.04 2.71
C ALA A 192 6.70 -51.94 3.75
N TYR A 193 6.04 -52.99 3.27
CA TYR A 193 5.32 -53.96 4.09
C TYR A 193 5.97 -55.34 3.98
N ASN A 194 5.92 -56.10 5.07
CA ASN A 194 6.32 -57.50 5.03
C ASN A 194 5.21 -58.37 4.40
N ARG A 195 5.48 -59.67 4.22
CA ARG A 195 4.51 -60.63 3.63
C ARG A 195 3.19 -60.81 4.40
N PHE A 196 3.09 -60.28 5.61
CA PHE A 196 1.89 -60.31 6.45
C PHE A 196 1.12 -58.98 6.39
N GLY A 197 1.58 -58.01 5.59
CA GLY A 197 0.98 -56.67 5.49
C GLY A 197 1.37 -55.73 6.63
N GLU A 198 2.35 -56.10 7.47
CA GLU A 198 2.82 -55.25 8.56
C GLU A 198 3.90 -54.29 8.04
N LEU A 199 3.89 -53.04 8.52
CA LEU A 199 4.89 -52.04 8.16
C LEU A 199 6.29 -52.52 8.57
N ALA A 200 7.18 -52.60 7.58
CA ALA A 200 8.57 -53.01 7.73
C ALA A 200 9.51 -51.80 7.65
N GLN A 201 9.20 -50.83 6.79
CA GLN A 201 9.95 -49.60 6.63
C GLN A 201 9.00 -48.43 6.34
N ALA A 202 9.32 -47.25 6.86
CA ALA A 202 8.65 -45.99 6.55
C ALA A 202 9.68 -44.86 6.48
N ASP A 203 9.78 -44.22 5.33
CA ASP A 203 10.69 -43.09 5.12
C ASP A 203 9.89 -41.84 4.75
N VAL A 204 10.35 -40.68 5.21
CA VAL A 204 9.77 -39.37 4.87
C VAL A 204 10.89 -38.46 4.40
N SER A 205 10.70 -37.88 3.23
CA SER A 205 11.59 -36.89 2.63
C SER A 205 10.89 -35.56 2.48
N GLY A 206 11.63 -34.48 2.74
CA GLY A 206 11.30 -33.16 2.24
C GLY A 206 12.05 -32.93 0.93
N SER A 207 11.35 -32.51 -0.11
CA SER A 207 11.95 -31.86 -1.26
C SER A 207 12.32 -30.43 -0.84
N SER A 208 13.43 -29.95 -1.37
CA SER A 208 13.95 -28.62 -1.10
C SER A 208 12.87 -27.56 -1.40
N HIS A 209 12.73 -26.57 -0.52
CA HIS A 209 11.92 -25.37 -0.78
C HIS A 209 12.66 -24.18 -0.21
N LEU A 210 13.14 -23.31 -1.10
CA LEU A 210 13.83 -22.07 -0.78
C LEU A 210 12.94 -20.88 -1.14
N GLU A 211 12.46 -20.17 -0.14
CA GLU A 211 11.78 -18.89 -0.30
C GLU A 211 12.81 -17.76 -0.34
N LEU A 212 12.71 -16.95 -1.39
CA LEU A 212 13.51 -15.75 -1.57
C LEU A 212 12.62 -14.53 -1.33
N SER A 213 13.01 -13.68 -0.39
CA SER A 213 12.35 -12.38 -0.19
C SER A 213 13.37 -11.25 -0.35
N LEU A 214 13.02 -10.25 -1.17
CA LEU A 214 13.81 -9.04 -1.34
C LEU A 214 13.10 -7.87 -0.69
N ASP A 215 13.79 -7.19 0.22
CA ASP A 215 13.27 -5.98 0.84
C ASP A 215 14.36 -4.91 0.97
N PRO A 216 14.24 -3.76 0.27
CA PRO A 216 13.33 -3.48 -0.86
C PRO A 216 13.84 -4.07 -2.20
N PRO A 217 12.99 -4.20 -3.24
CA PRO A 217 13.40 -4.72 -4.57
C PRO A 217 14.26 -3.73 -5.39
N THR A 218 14.47 -2.52 -4.90
CA THR A 218 15.34 -1.49 -5.49
C THR A 218 16.22 -0.89 -4.40
N VAL A 219 17.53 -0.88 -4.62
CA VAL A 219 18.55 -0.46 -3.63
C VAL A 219 19.54 0.50 -4.28
N THR A 220 20.23 1.32 -3.48
CA THR A 220 21.32 2.17 -3.97
C THR A 220 22.71 1.73 -3.49
N ALA A 221 22.75 0.80 -2.53
CA ALA A 221 23.98 0.17 -2.07
C ALA A 221 24.66 -0.66 -3.17
N ASP A 222 25.99 -0.71 -3.15
CA ASP A 222 26.84 -1.53 -4.03
C ASP A 222 26.87 -3.00 -3.63
N THR A 223 26.45 -3.32 -2.41
CA THR A 223 26.22 -4.69 -1.95
C THR A 223 24.80 -4.91 -1.45
N LEU A 224 24.34 -6.15 -1.60
CA LEU A 224 23.10 -6.63 -0.99
C LEU A 224 23.46 -7.57 0.17
N GLN A 225 22.87 -7.33 1.33
CA GLN A 225 23.00 -8.22 2.47
C GLN A 225 22.20 -9.49 2.21
N VAL A 226 22.79 -10.66 2.48
CA VAL A 226 22.13 -11.95 2.40
C VAL A 226 22.00 -12.50 3.81
N ALA A 227 20.79 -12.87 4.22
CA ALA A 227 20.54 -13.45 5.54
C ALA A 227 19.41 -14.49 5.48
N GLY A 228 19.31 -15.38 6.46
CA GLY A 228 18.17 -16.29 6.54
C GLY A 228 18.45 -17.59 7.29
N GLN A 229 17.55 -18.58 7.18
CA GLN A 229 17.66 -19.89 7.82
C GLN A 229 17.45 -21.04 6.83
N VAL A 230 18.47 -21.90 6.70
CA VAL A 230 18.45 -23.14 5.92
C VAL A 230 19.13 -24.29 6.71
N PRO A 231 18.43 -24.93 7.67
CA PRO A 231 18.99 -25.89 8.67
C PRO A 231 19.81 -27.06 8.12
N ASP A 232 19.49 -27.51 6.91
CA ASP A 232 20.04 -28.75 6.32
C ASP A 232 21.04 -28.51 5.17
N ALA A 233 21.35 -27.25 4.86
CA ALA A 233 22.35 -26.94 3.85
C ALA A 233 23.76 -27.39 4.31
N GLY A 234 24.57 -27.89 3.38
CA GLY A 234 26.00 -28.06 3.54
C GLY A 234 26.80 -26.86 3.02
N ARG A 235 26.29 -26.20 1.97
CA ARG A 235 26.90 -25.02 1.35
C ARG A 235 25.83 -24.22 0.60
N ILE A 236 25.96 -22.89 0.60
CA ILE A 236 25.07 -21.99 -0.16
C ILE A 236 25.92 -21.01 -0.93
N THR A 237 25.57 -20.79 -2.20
CA THR A 237 26.18 -19.75 -3.04
C THR A 237 25.12 -18.78 -3.55
N VAL A 238 25.51 -17.51 -3.72
CA VAL A 238 24.71 -16.49 -4.42
C VAL A 238 25.57 -15.90 -5.54
N ASN A 239 25.16 -16.03 -6.80
CA ASN A 239 25.96 -15.70 -7.99
C ASN A 239 27.37 -16.32 -7.95
N GLY A 240 27.48 -17.53 -7.38
CA GLY A 240 28.74 -18.25 -7.20
C GLY A 240 29.61 -17.77 -6.03
N VAL A 241 29.20 -16.75 -5.27
CA VAL A 241 29.87 -16.31 -4.04
C VAL A 241 29.42 -17.19 -2.86
N ASP A 242 30.36 -17.75 -2.11
CA ASP A 242 30.04 -18.58 -0.93
C ASP A 242 29.47 -17.74 0.22
N MET A 243 28.33 -18.18 0.76
CA MET A 243 27.73 -17.58 1.96
C MET A 243 28.29 -18.22 3.23
N THR A 244 28.32 -17.46 4.33
CA THR A 244 28.65 -18.00 5.65
C THR A 244 27.47 -18.79 6.19
N LEU A 245 27.70 -20.04 6.59
CA LEU A 245 26.69 -20.93 7.16
C LEU A 245 27.09 -21.33 8.59
N ALA A 246 26.26 -20.97 9.57
CA ALA A 246 26.46 -21.34 10.97
C ALA A 246 25.83 -22.71 11.31
N ALA A 247 26.26 -23.31 12.43
CA ALA A 247 25.63 -24.49 12.97
C ALA A 247 24.13 -24.21 13.27
N GLY A 248 23.25 -25.03 12.70
CA GLY A 248 21.79 -24.83 12.77
C GLY A 248 21.16 -24.14 11.56
N GLY A 249 21.95 -23.79 10.52
CA GLY A 249 21.43 -23.33 9.23
C GLY A 249 21.38 -21.84 9.01
N SER A 250 21.83 -21.01 9.96
CA SER A 250 21.82 -19.56 9.78
C SER A 250 22.77 -19.15 8.66
N VAL A 251 22.25 -18.42 7.69
CA VAL A 251 23.00 -17.94 6.52
C VAL A 251 23.30 -16.45 6.68
N SER A 252 24.50 -16.02 6.32
CA SER A 252 24.87 -14.60 6.25
C SER A 252 25.94 -14.34 5.20
N GLY A 253 25.87 -13.22 4.50
CA GLY A 253 26.90 -12.80 3.55
C GLY A 253 26.53 -11.52 2.82
N GLU A 254 27.35 -11.15 1.85
CA GLU A 254 27.09 -10.01 0.98
C GLU A 254 27.36 -10.40 -0.47
N VAL A 255 26.56 -9.86 -1.39
CA VAL A 255 26.76 -10.02 -2.83
C VAL A 255 26.88 -8.64 -3.48
N ALA A 256 27.87 -8.47 -4.35
CA ALA A 256 28.08 -7.22 -5.09
C ALA A 256 27.00 -7.05 -6.17
N LEU A 257 26.53 -5.82 -6.34
CA LEU A 257 25.55 -5.42 -7.33
C LEU A 257 26.18 -4.47 -8.35
N VAL A 258 25.84 -4.63 -9.63
CA VAL A 258 26.16 -3.65 -10.67
C VAL A 258 25.00 -2.65 -10.81
N LEU A 259 25.25 -1.44 -11.31
CA LEU A 259 24.18 -0.50 -11.62
C LEU A 259 23.18 -1.10 -12.62
N GLY A 260 21.90 -0.85 -12.39
CA GLY A 260 20.79 -1.37 -13.19
C GLY A 260 20.24 -2.71 -12.68
N PRO A 261 19.60 -3.52 -13.56
CA PRO A 261 19.00 -4.79 -13.15
C PRO A 261 20.07 -5.85 -12.86
N ASN A 262 19.94 -6.51 -11.72
CA ASN A 262 20.76 -7.65 -11.30
C ASN A 262 19.88 -8.90 -11.19
N SER A 263 20.42 -10.03 -11.64
CA SER A 263 19.85 -11.36 -11.39
C SER A 263 20.71 -12.03 -10.32
N LEU A 264 20.07 -12.47 -9.25
CA LEU A 264 20.69 -13.22 -8.16
C LEU A 264 20.29 -14.69 -8.33
N GLU A 265 21.25 -15.56 -8.57
CA GLU A 265 21.08 -17.01 -8.62
C GLU A 265 21.59 -17.61 -7.32
N VAL A 266 20.70 -18.24 -6.56
CA VAL A 266 21.00 -18.88 -5.28
C VAL A 266 21.05 -20.39 -5.51
N GLU A 267 22.13 -21.04 -5.10
CA GLU A 267 22.26 -22.49 -5.14
C GLU A 267 22.49 -23.03 -3.73
N VAL A 268 21.74 -24.05 -3.36
CA VAL A 268 21.84 -24.74 -2.07
C VAL A 268 22.34 -26.15 -2.31
N TYR A 269 23.43 -26.52 -1.64
CA TYR A 269 24.03 -27.84 -1.69
C TYR A 269 23.79 -28.56 -0.37
N ASP A 270 23.56 -29.87 -0.42
CA ASP A 270 23.43 -30.72 0.76
C ASP A 270 24.78 -30.94 1.49
N ARG A 271 24.76 -31.62 2.65
CA ARG A 271 26.00 -31.94 3.41
C ARG A 271 26.94 -32.92 2.69
N ALA A 272 26.46 -33.62 1.65
CA ALA A 272 27.27 -34.49 0.80
C ALA A 272 27.91 -33.71 -0.38
N GLY A 273 27.54 -32.43 -0.57
CA GLY A 273 28.04 -31.56 -1.62
C GLY A 273 27.28 -31.67 -2.94
N ALA A 274 26.14 -32.37 -2.98
CA ALA A 274 25.28 -32.40 -4.16
C ALA A 274 24.35 -31.16 -4.19
N LEU A 275 24.07 -30.63 -5.38
CA LEU A 275 23.11 -29.54 -5.54
C LEU A 275 21.71 -30.02 -5.15
N ALA A 276 21.14 -29.41 -4.12
CA ALA A 276 19.83 -29.75 -3.58
C ALA A 276 18.72 -28.85 -4.14
N GLU A 277 19.00 -27.57 -4.39
CA GLU A 277 18.04 -26.60 -4.95
C GLU A 277 18.75 -25.43 -5.62
N SER A 278 18.09 -24.78 -6.58
CA SER A 278 18.44 -23.44 -7.02
C SER A 278 17.20 -22.57 -7.22
N ALA A 279 17.33 -21.27 -6.94
CA ALA A 279 16.28 -20.28 -7.11
C ALA A 279 16.89 -18.96 -7.59
N SER A 280 16.08 -18.08 -8.16
CA SER A 280 16.56 -16.76 -8.60
C SER A 280 15.65 -15.61 -8.16
N ALA A 281 16.26 -14.46 -7.90
CA ALA A 281 15.59 -13.22 -7.56
C ALA A 281 16.17 -12.05 -8.35
N GLY A 282 15.32 -11.11 -8.74
CA GLY A 282 15.73 -9.89 -9.44
C GLY A 282 15.76 -8.69 -8.50
N VAL A 283 16.89 -8.00 -8.42
CA VAL A 283 17.03 -6.73 -7.69
C VAL A 283 17.52 -5.65 -8.64
N ARG A 284 16.97 -4.45 -8.56
CA ARG A 284 17.49 -3.31 -9.32
C ARG A 284 18.39 -2.47 -8.41
N ARG A 285 19.63 -2.25 -8.82
CA ARG A 285 20.50 -1.27 -8.18
C ARG A 285 20.37 0.06 -8.93
N GLU A 286 20.04 1.11 -8.22
CA GLU A 286 20.10 2.49 -8.72
C GLU A 286 21.33 3.19 -8.14
N SER A 287 21.73 4.34 -8.69
CA SER A 287 22.86 5.07 -8.11
C SER A 287 22.37 5.85 -6.89
N ALA A 288 23.26 6.15 -5.96
CA ALA A 288 22.97 7.19 -4.98
C ALA A 288 23.22 8.54 -5.67
N LEU A 289 22.19 9.12 -6.28
CA LEU A 289 22.27 10.44 -6.87
C LEU A 289 22.41 11.48 -5.76
N VAL A 290 23.54 12.20 -5.74
CA VAL A 290 23.70 13.41 -4.91
C VAL A 290 24.25 14.51 -5.80
N LEU A 291 23.37 15.39 -6.25
CA LEU A 291 23.75 16.60 -6.99
C LEU A 291 23.46 17.83 -6.14
N SER A 292 24.45 18.70 -6.08
CA SER A 292 24.33 20.05 -5.54
C SER A 292 24.24 21.04 -6.68
N VAL A 293 23.23 21.90 -6.61
CA VAL A 293 23.09 23.06 -7.50
C VAL A 293 23.43 24.30 -6.69
N ASP A 294 24.37 25.10 -7.18
CA ASP A 294 24.88 26.29 -6.47
C ASP A 294 25.11 27.47 -7.44
N PRO A 295 24.47 28.65 -7.25
CA PRO A 295 23.29 28.93 -6.40
C PRO A 295 21.96 28.53 -7.08
N PRO A 296 20.82 28.43 -6.36
CA PRO A 296 19.53 28.02 -6.90
C PRO A 296 18.79 29.14 -7.63
N THR A 297 19.35 30.36 -7.64
CA THR A 297 18.97 31.50 -8.46
C THR A 297 20.24 32.13 -9.01
N VAL A 298 20.36 32.25 -10.33
CA VAL A 298 21.58 32.73 -10.99
C VAL A 298 21.24 33.98 -11.83
N THR A 299 22.12 34.99 -11.85
CA THR A 299 22.05 36.09 -12.84
C THR A 299 22.77 35.73 -14.14
N ALA A 300 23.65 34.72 -14.09
CA ALA A 300 24.40 34.21 -15.22
C ALA A 300 23.53 33.35 -16.16
N ASP A 301 23.92 33.32 -17.44
CA ASP A 301 23.27 32.51 -18.48
C ASP A 301 23.50 30.99 -18.30
N THR A 302 24.36 30.58 -17.36
CA THR A 302 24.69 29.19 -17.07
C THR A 302 24.67 28.91 -15.57
N LEU A 303 24.35 27.66 -15.22
CA LEU A 303 24.35 27.13 -13.86
C LEU A 303 25.42 26.07 -13.71
N GLN A 304 26.23 26.17 -12.66
CA GLN A 304 27.17 25.11 -12.29
C GLN A 304 26.43 23.97 -11.60
N VAL A 305 26.61 22.77 -12.13
CA VAL A 305 26.13 21.52 -11.54
C VAL A 305 27.35 20.75 -11.08
N ALA A 306 27.37 20.36 -9.80
CA ALA A 306 28.41 19.50 -9.27
C ALA A 306 27.81 18.45 -8.32
N GLY A 307 28.45 17.29 -8.20
CA GLY A 307 28.02 16.29 -7.22
C GLY A 307 28.78 14.98 -7.31
N GLN A 308 28.17 13.93 -6.77
CA GLN A 308 28.71 12.58 -6.74
C GLN A 308 27.62 11.61 -7.20
N VAL A 309 27.93 10.84 -8.23
CA VAL A 309 27.10 9.76 -8.77
C VAL A 309 28.01 8.56 -9.01
N PRO A 310 28.31 7.77 -7.96
CA PRO A 310 29.18 6.61 -8.07
C PRO A 310 28.70 5.64 -9.15
N ASP A 311 29.67 5.04 -9.86
CA ASP A 311 29.50 4.01 -10.88
C ASP A 311 28.75 4.42 -12.17
N ALA A 312 28.31 5.68 -12.30
CA ALA A 312 27.62 6.13 -13.51
C ALA A 312 28.51 6.03 -14.76
N GLY A 313 27.93 5.58 -15.87
CA GLY A 313 28.59 5.57 -17.17
C GLY A 313 28.48 6.91 -17.90
N ARG A 314 27.34 7.59 -17.70
CA ARG A 314 27.06 8.92 -18.28
C ARG A 314 26.01 9.63 -17.43
N VAL A 315 26.16 10.94 -17.24
CA VAL A 315 25.16 11.80 -16.58
C VAL A 315 24.82 12.94 -17.52
N THR A 316 23.52 13.22 -17.68
CA THR A 316 23.05 14.39 -18.43
C THR A 316 22.12 15.24 -17.58
N VAL A 317 22.17 16.56 -17.74
CA VAL A 317 21.18 17.49 -17.18
C VAL A 317 20.57 18.30 -18.31
N ASN A 318 19.25 18.25 -18.48
CA ASN A 318 18.55 18.85 -19.62
C ASN A 318 19.13 18.46 -20.98
N GLY A 319 19.66 17.22 -21.08
CA GLY A 319 20.31 16.71 -22.28
C GLY A 319 21.76 17.16 -22.50
N VAL A 320 22.32 18.02 -21.64
CA VAL A 320 23.74 18.39 -21.64
C VAL A 320 24.54 17.32 -20.91
N GLU A 321 25.57 16.77 -21.54
CA GLU A 321 26.45 15.74 -20.96
C GLU A 321 27.42 16.37 -19.95
N MET A 322 27.45 15.79 -18.75
CA MET A 322 28.31 16.26 -17.66
C MET A 322 29.68 15.58 -17.67
N THR A 323 30.69 16.26 -17.14
CA THR A 323 32.01 15.67 -16.94
C THR A 323 31.96 14.72 -15.76
N LEU A 324 32.41 13.48 -15.96
CA LEU A 324 32.56 12.47 -14.92
C LEU A 324 34.03 12.19 -14.63
N ASP A 325 34.41 12.16 -13.35
CA ASP A 325 35.71 11.65 -12.92
C ASP A 325 35.65 10.16 -12.53
N ALA A 326 36.82 9.56 -12.29
CA ALA A 326 36.96 8.14 -11.98
C ALA A 326 36.35 7.73 -10.62
N GLY A 327 36.01 8.68 -9.75
CA GLY A 327 35.33 8.45 -8.47
C GLY A 327 33.82 8.68 -8.53
N GLY A 328 33.26 8.98 -9.70
CA GLY A 328 31.85 9.34 -9.86
C GLY A 328 31.57 10.82 -9.58
N GLY A 329 32.59 11.67 -9.47
CA GLY A 329 32.43 13.11 -9.38
C GLY A 329 31.86 13.68 -10.67
N VAL A 330 30.76 14.41 -10.54
CA VAL A 330 30.04 15.03 -11.66
C VAL A 330 30.29 16.53 -11.63
N SER A 331 30.63 17.13 -12.77
CA SER A 331 30.72 18.59 -12.91
C SER A 331 30.37 19.06 -14.33
N GLY A 332 29.72 20.21 -14.44
CA GLY A 332 29.46 20.85 -15.72
C GLY A 332 28.54 22.06 -15.62
N GLU A 333 28.33 22.73 -16.76
CA GLU A 333 27.47 23.91 -16.87
C GLU A 333 26.21 23.59 -17.67
N VAL A 334 25.06 24.04 -17.18
CA VAL A 334 23.77 23.95 -17.87
C VAL A 334 23.30 25.36 -18.25
N PRO A 335 22.94 25.64 -19.51
CA PRO A 335 22.39 26.94 -19.88
C PRO A 335 21.02 27.17 -19.26
N LEU A 336 20.77 28.39 -18.80
CA LEU A 336 19.50 28.84 -18.23
C LEU A 336 18.84 29.89 -19.12
N ALA A 337 17.56 29.69 -19.43
CA ALA A 337 16.70 30.74 -19.95
C ALA A 337 16.35 31.74 -18.82
N LEU A 338 15.99 32.97 -19.18
CA LEU A 338 15.41 33.93 -18.22
C LEU A 338 14.08 33.38 -17.68
N GLY A 339 13.85 33.49 -16.37
CA GLY A 339 12.68 32.89 -15.69
C GLY A 339 12.91 31.46 -15.18
N TYR A 340 11.83 30.69 -15.02
CA TYR A 340 11.86 29.33 -14.47
C TYR A 340 12.45 28.31 -15.45
N ASN A 341 13.38 27.48 -14.97
CA ASN A 341 14.01 26.38 -15.66
C ASN A 341 13.79 25.10 -14.87
N GLU A 342 13.23 24.06 -15.48
CA GLU A 342 13.23 22.71 -14.92
C GLU A 342 14.54 22.01 -15.30
N LEU A 343 15.28 21.53 -14.31
CA LEU A 343 16.48 20.72 -14.49
C LEU A 343 16.11 19.24 -14.34
N VAL A 344 16.20 18.48 -15.42
CA VAL A 344 16.03 17.04 -15.44
C VAL A 344 17.38 16.38 -15.52
N VAL A 345 17.76 15.70 -14.45
CA VAL A 345 18.96 14.89 -14.36
C VAL A 345 18.64 13.47 -14.78
N GLN A 346 19.47 12.89 -15.64
CA GLN A 346 19.39 11.49 -16.04
C GLN A 346 20.74 10.82 -15.88
N VAL A 347 20.76 9.70 -15.17
CA VAL A 347 21.94 8.87 -14.94
C VAL A 347 21.83 7.62 -15.79
N TYR A 348 22.88 7.30 -16.53
CA TYR A 348 22.98 6.12 -17.37
C TYR A 348 24.09 5.20 -16.87
N ASP A 349 23.88 3.90 -17.00
CA ASP A 349 24.90 2.89 -16.73
C ASP A 349 26.01 2.89 -17.81
N ALA A 350 27.07 2.10 -17.60
CA ALA A 350 28.17 1.95 -18.57
C ALA A 350 27.74 1.34 -19.92
N ALA A 351 26.59 0.68 -19.98
CA ALA A 351 26.00 0.15 -21.20
C ALA A 351 25.12 1.18 -21.94
N GLY A 352 24.88 2.35 -21.34
CA GLY A 352 24.10 3.45 -21.89
C GLY A 352 22.60 3.36 -21.62
N ALA A 353 22.13 2.45 -20.77
CA ALA A 353 20.73 2.37 -20.36
C ALA A 353 20.43 3.37 -19.24
N LEU A 354 19.22 3.94 -19.25
CA LEU A 354 18.78 4.88 -18.22
C LEU A 354 18.61 4.13 -16.89
N SER A 355 19.39 4.54 -15.89
CA SER A 355 19.39 3.97 -14.55
C SER A 355 18.42 4.73 -13.64
N GLU A 356 18.46 6.05 -13.66
CA GLU A 356 17.77 6.93 -12.71
C GLU A 356 17.47 8.30 -13.33
N SER A 357 16.42 8.98 -12.84
CA SER A 357 16.13 10.37 -13.21
C SER A 357 15.52 11.16 -12.05
N ALA A 358 15.93 12.40 -11.88
CA ALA A 358 15.37 13.34 -10.89
C ALA A 358 15.17 14.72 -11.53
N SER A 359 14.23 15.52 -11.00
CA SER A 359 14.02 16.89 -11.47
C SER A 359 14.01 17.91 -10.33
N ALA A 360 14.41 19.14 -10.65
CA ALA A 360 14.36 20.29 -9.75
C ALA A 360 14.15 21.60 -10.50
N GLY A 361 13.49 22.58 -9.89
CA GLY A 361 13.28 23.91 -10.48
C GLY A 361 14.37 24.92 -10.08
N VAL A 362 14.81 25.74 -11.04
CA VAL A 362 15.78 26.84 -10.86
C VAL A 362 15.30 28.08 -11.60
N GLU A 363 15.33 29.24 -10.97
CA GLU A 363 14.84 30.50 -11.57
C GLU A 363 16.01 31.46 -11.84
N ARG A 364 15.94 32.21 -12.96
CA ARG A 364 16.98 33.16 -13.39
C ARG A 364 16.41 34.58 -13.48
N ASP A 365 16.87 35.49 -12.62
CA ASP A 365 16.33 36.86 -12.43
C ASP A 365 17.27 38.00 -12.91
N GLY A 366 16.70 39.19 -13.14
CA GLY A 366 17.43 40.43 -13.43
C GLY A 366 16.88 41.62 -12.62
N THR A 367 17.76 42.32 -11.89
CA THR A 367 17.42 43.35 -10.88
C THR A 367 17.88 44.75 -11.30
N ALA A 368 17.04 45.78 -11.17
CA ALA A 368 17.42 47.18 -11.39
C ALA A 368 18.04 47.83 -10.16
N THR A 369 19.15 48.58 -10.28
CA THR A 369 19.67 49.43 -9.20
C THR A 369 20.01 50.83 -9.72
N GLY A 370 19.71 51.88 -8.94
CA GLY A 370 20.34 53.20 -9.08
C GLY A 370 19.46 54.44 -9.35
N VAL A 371 18.13 54.34 -9.39
CA VAL A 371 17.21 55.50 -9.52
C VAL A 371 16.02 55.31 -8.58
N SER A 372 15.71 56.31 -7.75
CA SER A 372 14.56 56.27 -6.85
C SER A 372 13.25 56.27 -7.63
N ILE A 373 12.42 55.27 -7.37
CA ILE A 373 11.11 55.04 -7.99
C ILE A 373 10.08 55.75 -7.13
N PHE A 374 9.52 56.85 -7.65
CA PHE A 374 8.40 57.55 -7.00
C PHE A 374 7.06 56.89 -7.34
N ARG A 375 6.91 56.46 -8.61
CA ARG A 375 5.69 55.81 -9.09
C ARG A 375 6.01 54.82 -10.21
N LEU A 376 5.55 53.58 -10.08
CA LEU A 376 5.47 52.65 -11.22
C LEU A 376 4.32 53.09 -12.14
N VAL A 377 4.62 53.25 -13.43
CA VAL A 377 3.66 53.71 -14.43
C VAL A 377 3.10 52.53 -15.20
N GLU A 378 3.96 51.69 -15.80
CA GLU A 378 3.54 50.59 -16.66
C GLU A 378 4.54 49.44 -16.66
N VAL A 379 4.05 48.21 -16.82
CA VAL A 379 4.88 47.03 -17.11
C VAL A 379 4.38 46.37 -18.39
N THR A 380 5.16 46.50 -19.46
CA THR A 380 4.74 46.04 -20.78
C THR A 380 4.67 44.51 -20.87
N GLY A 381 4.01 44.00 -21.92
CA GLY A 381 4.00 42.58 -22.26
C GLY A 381 5.40 41.95 -22.43
N GLY A 382 6.39 42.75 -22.83
CA GLY A 382 7.79 42.34 -22.95
C GLY A 382 8.58 42.35 -21.63
N GLY A 383 7.97 42.83 -20.53
CA GLY A 383 8.61 42.92 -19.21
C GLY A 383 9.41 44.20 -18.97
N ASP A 384 9.39 45.17 -19.89
CA ASP A 384 9.95 46.50 -19.63
C ASP A 384 9.06 47.23 -18.61
N ALA A 385 9.67 47.81 -17.59
CA ALA A 385 9.00 48.64 -16.60
C ALA A 385 9.30 50.13 -16.85
N TYR A 386 8.25 50.94 -16.80
CA TYR A 386 8.31 52.39 -16.92
C TYR A 386 7.89 53.02 -15.61
N PHE A 387 8.66 54.00 -15.15
CA PHE A 387 8.42 54.63 -13.86
C PHE A 387 8.84 56.10 -13.83
N ILE A 388 8.29 56.84 -12.88
CA ILE A 388 8.62 58.24 -12.64
C ILE A 388 9.45 58.36 -11.36
N ASP A 389 10.47 59.21 -11.38
CA ASP A 389 11.25 59.57 -10.20
C ASP A 389 10.63 60.74 -9.40
N GLU A 390 11.20 61.07 -8.24
CA GLU A 390 10.68 62.17 -7.40
C GLU A 390 10.72 63.56 -8.10
N ALA A 391 11.55 63.71 -9.14
CA ALA A 391 11.66 64.94 -9.92
C ALA A 391 10.61 65.02 -11.04
N GLY A 392 9.78 63.99 -11.22
CA GLY A 392 8.77 63.89 -12.26
C GLY A 392 9.33 63.44 -13.61
N ALA A 393 10.54 62.89 -13.64
CA ALA A 393 11.19 62.43 -14.86
C ALA A 393 10.84 60.97 -15.15
N MET A 394 10.49 60.65 -16.40
CA MET A 394 10.15 59.29 -16.83
C MET A 394 11.42 58.48 -17.14
N TRP A 395 11.46 57.24 -16.66
CA TRP A 395 12.55 56.28 -16.83
C TRP A 395 12.04 54.96 -17.40
N ARG A 396 12.89 54.27 -18.15
CA ARG A 396 12.68 52.90 -18.64
C ARG A 396 13.69 51.95 -18.03
N LEU A 397 13.20 50.92 -17.39
CA LEU A 397 13.92 49.72 -17.03
C LEU A 397 13.58 48.63 -18.06
N ALA A 398 14.53 48.30 -18.92
CA ALA A 398 14.32 47.22 -19.87
C ALA A 398 14.25 45.86 -19.16
N ALA A 399 13.47 44.93 -19.70
CA ALA A 399 13.34 43.58 -19.17
C ALA A 399 14.73 42.92 -19.02
N GLY A 400 15.04 42.46 -17.80
CA GLY A 400 16.33 41.85 -17.49
C GLY A 400 17.54 42.80 -17.46
N ALA A 401 17.34 44.11 -17.63
CA ALA A 401 18.39 45.10 -17.48
C ALA A 401 18.60 45.47 -16.00
N GLY A 402 19.86 45.75 -15.64
CA GLY A 402 20.22 46.06 -14.27
C GLY A 402 20.20 47.54 -13.90
N THR A 403 19.97 48.42 -14.86
CA THR A 403 20.12 49.87 -14.68
C THR A 403 19.03 50.60 -15.47
N PRO A 404 18.21 51.43 -14.81
CA PRO A 404 17.26 52.28 -15.50
C PRO A 404 17.95 53.27 -16.44
N THR A 405 17.27 53.59 -17.55
CA THR A 405 17.73 54.58 -18.53
C THR A 405 16.65 55.62 -18.78
N GLN A 406 17.05 56.82 -19.19
CA GLN A 406 16.14 57.86 -19.66
C GLN A 406 16.39 58.14 -21.15
N PRO A 407 15.79 57.36 -22.06
CA PRO A 407 15.85 57.64 -23.49
C PRO A 407 15.29 59.02 -23.83
N ALA A 408 15.89 59.70 -24.81
CA ALA A 408 15.48 61.05 -25.20
C ALA A 408 14.01 61.13 -25.66
N TRP A 409 13.47 60.06 -26.24
CA TRP A 409 12.06 60.00 -26.68
C TRP A 409 11.07 59.95 -25.51
N LEU A 410 11.48 59.52 -24.31
CA LEU A 410 10.65 59.57 -23.09
C LEU A 410 10.63 60.97 -22.46
N ALA A 411 11.53 61.87 -22.85
CA ALA A 411 11.63 63.19 -22.23
C ALA A 411 10.32 63.97 -22.39
N GLY A 412 9.79 64.47 -21.26
CA GLY A 412 8.54 65.23 -21.20
C GLY A 412 7.26 64.39 -21.30
N ALA A 413 7.35 63.06 -21.35
CA ALA A 413 6.19 62.19 -21.21
C ALA A 413 5.68 62.22 -19.77
N ALA A 414 4.39 62.44 -19.61
CA ALA A 414 3.69 62.40 -18.33
C ALA A 414 3.05 61.04 -18.04
N ASP A 415 2.81 60.24 -19.09
CA ASP A 415 2.21 58.92 -19.00
C ASP A 415 2.64 58.05 -20.20
N VAL A 416 2.66 56.73 -20.02
CA VAL A 416 3.01 55.76 -21.07
C VAL A 416 2.18 54.50 -20.96
N SER A 417 1.84 53.88 -22.09
CA SER A 417 1.22 52.56 -22.16
C SER A 417 1.61 51.88 -23.49
N ALA A 418 1.55 50.55 -23.58
CA ALA A 418 2.05 49.81 -24.74
C ALA A 418 1.02 48.87 -25.36
N ASP A 419 1.01 48.80 -26.69
CA ASP A 419 0.18 47.82 -27.41
C ASP A 419 0.81 46.42 -27.46
N SER A 420 0.01 45.45 -27.88
CA SER A 420 0.43 44.06 -28.00
C SER A 420 1.54 43.83 -29.05
N ALA A 421 1.75 44.79 -29.96
CA ALA A 421 2.80 44.77 -30.98
C ALA A 421 4.10 45.44 -30.51
N GLY A 422 4.14 46.00 -29.29
CA GLY A 422 5.29 46.66 -28.70
C GLY A 422 5.42 48.14 -29.04
N GLY A 423 4.40 48.76 -29.61
CA GLY A 423 4.31 50.21 -29.79
C GLY A 423 4.05 50.90 -28.46
N VAL A 424 4.90 51.86 -28.09
CA VAL A 424 4.80 52.59 -26.81
C VAL A 424 4.15 53.95 -27.04
N TYR A 425 2.95 54.15 -26.51
CA TYR A 425 2.21 55.41 -26.58
C TYR A 425 2.65 56.35 -25.46
N LEU A 426 2.79 57.63 -25.80
CA LEU A 426 3.36 58.67 -24.95
C LEU A 426 2.41 59.85 -24.89
N LEU A 427 2.04 60.25 -23.67
CA LEU A 427 1.29 61.49 -23.45
C LEU A 427 2.25 62.62 -23.06
N LYS A 428 2.38 63.64 -23.92
CA LYS A 428 3.22 64.82 -23.70
C LYS A 428 2.35 66.08 -23.69
N GLY A 429 1.81 66.41 -22.52
CA GLY A 429 0.83 67.50 -22.38
C GLY A 429 -0.50 67.13 -23.04
N THR A 430 -0.82 67.70 -24.20
CA THR A 430 -2.04 67.38 -24.99
C THR A 430 -1.72 66.63 -26.28
N ALA A 431 -0.45 66.34 -26.54
CA ALA A 431 -0.02 65.58 -27.70
C ALA A 431 0.08 64.09 -27.35
N LEU A 432 -0.46 63.25 -28.23
CA LEU A 432 -0.32 61.80 -28.18
C LEU A 432 0.57 61.33 -29.33
N SER A 433 1.62 60.57 -28.99
CA SER A 433 2.55 59.99 -29.96
C SER A 433 2.82 58.53 -29.67
N VAL A 434 3.23 57.76 -30.66
CA VAL A 434 3.66 56.37 -30.52
C VAL A 434 5.13 56.23 -30.91
N TRP A 435 5.88 55.46 -30.14
CA TRP A 435 7.24 55.05 -30.45
C TRP A 435 7.24 53.58 -30.90
N ASP A 436 7.63 53.34 -32.15
CA ASP A 436 7.61 52.01 -32.80
C ASP A 436 9.00 51.32 -32.81
N GLY A 437 9.95 51.84 -32.03
CA GLY A 437 11.35 51.39 -32.05
C GLY A 437 12.21 52.04 -33.13
N ALA A 438 11.63 52.60 -34.19
CA ALA A 438 12.32 53.28 -35.28
C ALA A 438 12.19 54.81 -35.22
N GLY A 439 11.13 55.33 -34.60
CA GLY A 439 10.91 56.76 -34.43
C GLY A 439 9.64 57.11 -33.64
N GLU A 440 9.52 58.38 -33.24
CA GLU A 440 8.32 58.93 -32.60
C GLU A 440 7.38 59.45 -33.68
N GLN A 441 6.15 58.95 -33.71
CA GLN A 441 5.11 59.36 -34.67
C GLN A 441 3.94 59.97 -33.91
N ALA A 442 3.45 61.13 -34.34
CA ALA A 442 2.24 61.72 -33.78
C ALA A 442 1.03 60.87 -34.15
N VAL A 443 0.23 60.49 -33.15
CA VAL A 443 -0.99 59.70 -33.33
C VAL A 443 -2.20 60.62 -33.45
N ASP A 444 -2.30 61.65 -32.59
CA ASP A 444 -3.30 62.71 -32.69
C ASP A 444 -2.94 63.93 -31.78
N GLU A 445 -3.47 65.12 -32.10
CA GLU A 445 -3.41 66.30 -31.22
C GLU A 445 -4.73 66.44 -30.46
N LEU A 446 -4.74 65.99 -29.21
CA LEU A 446 -5.95 65.89 -28.40
C LEU A 446 -6.34 67.22 -27.69
N GLY A 447 -5.87 68.36 -28.20
CA GLY A 447 -6.02 69.66 -27.53
C GLY A 447 -7.46 70.09 -27.23
N ALA A 448 -8.45 69.57 -27.95
CA ALA A 448 -9.88 69.82 -27.71
C ALA A 448 -10.48 69.01 -26.54
N TYR A 449 -9.72 68.08 -25.96
CA TYR A 449 -10.13 67.17 -24.90
C TYR A 449 -9.36 67.42 -23.59
N ALA A 450 -8.68 68.57 -23.50
CA ALA A 450 -7.85 68.92 -22.35
C ALA A 450 -8.66 69.41 -21.14
N PRO A 451 -8.27 69.06 -19.90
CA PRO A 451 -7.08 68.29 -19.52
C PRO A 451 -7.20 66.79 -19.85
N ILE A 452 -6.06 66.16 -20.16
CA ILE A 452 -5.95 64.72 -20.48
C ILE A 452 -5.08 64.03 -19.44
N SER A 453 -5.49 62.84 -19.01
CA SER A 453 -4.73 61.99 -18.09
C SER A 453 -5.05 60.51 -18.30
N ASP A 454 -4.28 59.66 -17.63
CA ASP A 454 -4.55 58.23 -17.44
C ASP A 454 -4.63 57.46 -18.77
N LEU A 455 -3.50 57.46 -19.49
CA LEU A 455 -3.34 56.82 -20.80
C LEU A 455 -3.21 55.31 -20.63
N GLU A 456 -4.05 54.54 -21.32
CA GLU A 456 -4.00 53.08 -21.30
C GLU A 456 -4.30 52.47 -22.67
N VAL A 457 -3.53 51.45 -23.07
CA VAL A 457 -3.80 50.67 -24.28
C VAL A 457 -4.58 49.42 -23.92
N GLY A 458 -5.77 49.28 -24.50
CA GLY A 458 -6.60 48.11 -24.27
C GLY A 458 -6.12 46.86 -25.00
N PRO A 459 -6.66 45.68 -24.68
CA PRO A 459 -6.39 44.44 -25.39
C PRO A 459 -6.87 44.46 -26.86
N ASP A 460 -7.67 45.46 -27.25
CA ASP A 460 -8.07 45.72 -28.63
C ASP A 460 -7.12 46.66 -29.38
N ASP A 461 -5.94 46.95 -28.80
CA ASP A 461 -4.92 47.91 -29.26
C ASP A 461 -5.47 49.33 -29.48
N ALA A 462 -6.64 49.65 -28.90
CA ALA A 462 -7.16 51.00 -28.87
C ALA A 462 -6.60 51.77 -27.68
N VAL A 463 -6.41 53.08 -27.85
CA VAL A 463 -5.90 53.98 -26.81
C VAL A 463 -7.09 54.57 -26.06
N TYR A 464 -7.07 54.42 -24.74
CA TYR A 464 -8.05 54.95 -23.83
C TYR A 464 -7.41 56.03 -22.98
N PHE A 465 -8.15 57.11 -22.72
CA PHE A 465 -7.68 58.21 -21.88
C PHE A 465 -8.86 58.95 -21.28
N TYR A 466 -8.63 59.57 -20.14
CA TYR A 466 -9.58 60.52 -19.58
C TYR A 466 -9.41 61.90 -20.22
N GLY A 467 -10.53 62.55 -20.56
CA GLY A 467 -10.51 63.90 -21.12
C GLY A 467 -11.80 64.68 -20.87
N GLU A 468 -11.72 65.99 -21.05
CA GLU A 468 -12.87 66.91 -21.06
C GLU A 468 -13.15 67.37 -22.49
N GLY A 469 -13.93 66.58 -23.22
CA GLY A 469 -14.22 66.83 -24.64
C GLY A 469 -15.58 67.48 -24.90
N PRO A 470 -15.92 67.65 -26.20
CA PRO A 470 -17.20 68.25 -26.62
C PRO A 470 -18.43 67.50 -26.13
N ASP A 471 -18.29 66.18 -25.92
CA ASP A 471 -19.35 65.27 -25.48
C ASP A 471 -19.45 65.14 -23.95
N GLY A 472 -18.62 65.89 -23.20
CA GLY A 472 -18.55 65.90 -21.75
C GLY A 472 -17.25 65.31 -21.20
N ALA A 473 -17.10 65.35 -19.87
CA ALA A 473 -15.99 64.71 -19.19
C ALA A 473 -16.19 63.19 -19.14
N GLY A 474 -15.19 62.42 -19.57
CA GLY A 474 -15.28 60.97 -19.50
C GLY A 474 -14.11 60.22 -20.12
N LEU A 475 -14.27 58.90 -20.23
CA LEU A 475 -13.29 58.01 -20.84
C LEU A 475 -13.48 58.06 -22.35
N TYR A 476 -12.45 58.46 -23.08
CA TYR A 476 -12.41 58.51 -24.53
C TYR A 476 -11.63 57.32 -25.08
N ARG A 477 -12.05 56.84 -26.26
CA ARG A 477 -11.39 55.75 -26.99
C ARG A 477 -10.96 56.23 -28.36
N LEU A 478 -9.68 56.14 -28.64
CA LEU A 478 -9.04 56.40 -29.93
C LEU A 478 -8.59 55.09 -30.56
N VAL A 479 -8.97 54.81 -31.80
CA VAL A 479 -8.46 53.67 -32.57
C VAL A 479 -7.38 54.16 -33.52
N PRO A 480 -6.07 53.98 -33.23
CA PRO A 480 -4.98 54.60 -33.98
C PRO A 480 -5.03 54.26 -35.48
N ALA A 481 -5.30 53.00 -35.81
CA ALA A 481 -5.36 52.54 -37.20
C ALA A 481 -6.45 53.20 -38.06
N SER A 482 -7.52 53.70 -37.44
CA SER A 482 -8.65 54.32 -38.14
C SER A 482 -8.82 55.82 -37.88
N GLY A 483 -8.11 56.37 -36.89
CA GLY A 483 -8.30 57.73 -36.38
C GLY A 483 -9.66 57.97 -35.73
N ALA A 484 -10.44 56.92 -35.47
CA ALA A 484 -11.75 57.04 -34.87
C ALA A 484 -11.61 57.39 -33.38
N LEU A 485 -12.04 58.59 -33.00
CA LEU A 485 -12.08 59.08 -31.62
C LEU A 485 -13.53 59.34 -31.19
N GLY A 486 -13.89 58.88 -30.00
CA GLY A 486 -15.21 59.15 -29.42
C GLY A 486 -15.28 58.87 -27.93
N LEU A 487 -16.31 59.42 -27.28
CA LEU A 487 -16.62 59.14 -25.89
C LEU A 487 -17.00 57.65 -25.73
N HIS A 488 -16.25 56.93 -24.90
CA HIS A 488 -16.45 55.51 -24.62
C HIS A 488 -17.40 55.30 -23.43
N ALA A 489 -17.21 56.06 -22.34
CA ALA A 489 -18.07 56.00 -21.16
C ALA A 489 -18.18 57.36 -20.47
N THR A 490 -19.39 57.71 -20.03
CA THR A 490 -19.64 58.91 -19.21
C THR A 490 -19.38 58.60 -17.74
N VAL A 491 -18.66 59.50 -17.07
CA VAL A 491 -18.34 59.37 -15.64
C VAL A 491 -19.31 60.25 -14.83
N PRO A 492 -19.80 59.80 -13.66
CA PRO A 492 -20.66 60.63 -12.84
C PRO A 492 -19.96 61.94 -12.40
N THR A 493 -20.73 63.01 -12.15
CA THR A 493 -20.18 64.33 -11.80
C THR A 493 -19.63 64.36 -10.37
N GLY A 494 -18.44 64.93 -10.16
CA GLY A 494 -17.84 65.14 -8.82
C GLY A 494 -16.73 64.17 -8.41
N PHE A 495 -16.19 63.41 -9.36
CA PHE A 495 -15.18 62.39 -9.15
C PHE A 495 -13.81 62.91 -9.64
N SER A 496 -12.75 62.72 -8.85
CA SER A 496 -11.36 62.91 -9.32
C SER A 496 -10.84 61.59 -9.89
N THR A 497 -10.28 61.59 -11.10
CA THR A 497 -9.70 60.37 -11.69
C THR A 497 -8.38 60.02 -10.99
N GLY A 498 -8.17 58.71 -10.80
CA GLY A 498 -6.96 58.14 -10.21
C GLY A 498 -6.57 56.88 -10.97
N GLY A 499 -6.28 57.02 -12.27
CA GLY A 499 -5.86 55.94 -13.17
C GLY A 499 -6.98 55.19 -13.90
N VAL A 500 -6.66 54.73 -15.12
CA VAL A 500 -7.47 53.87 -15.98
C VAL A 500 -6.68 52.58 -16.22
N THR A 501 -7.27 51.41 -16.01
CA THR A 501 -6.61 50.12 -16.32
C THR A 501 -7.60 49.16 -16.96
N LEU A 502 -7.21 48.50 -18.04
CA LEU A 502 -8.15 47.68 -18.81
C LEU A 502 -7.92 46.18 -18.58
N ASP A 503 -9.01 45.41 -18.50
CA ASP A 503 -8.94 43.94 -18.52
C ASP A 503 -9.06 43.41 -19.96
N ALA A 504 -8.85 42.10 -20.15
CA ALA A 504 -8.90 41.45 -21.47
C ALA A 504 -10.25 41.54 -22.21
N SER A 505 -11.31 42.02 -21.58
CA SER A 505 -12.62 42.17 -22.22
C SER A 505 -12.75 43.46 -23.05
N ALA A 506 -11.78 44.37 -22.99
CA ALA A 506 -11.81 45.72 -23.58
C ALA A 506 -12.89 46.66 -23.00
N TRP A 507 -13.55 46.27 -21.90
CA TRP A 507 -14.56 47.05 -21.19
C TRP A 507 -14.09 47.31 -19.76
N GLY A 508 -12.95 47.98 -19.62
CA GLY A 508 -12.09 47.86 -18.44
C GLY A 508 -12.60 48.40 -17.11
N LEU A 509 -11.69 48.32 -16.13
CA LEU A 509 -11.89 48.65 -14.74
C LEU A 509 -11.36 50.07 -14.51
N VAL A 510 -12.22 51.00 -14.12
CA VAL A 510 -11.82 52.39 -13.93
C VAL A 510 -11.83 52.74 -12.46
N ALA A 511 -10.67 53.17 -11.96
CA ALA A 511 -10.54 53.74 -10.63
C ALA A 511 -11.04 55.20 -10.66
N PHE A 512 -12.08 55.50 -9.88
CA PHE A 512 -12.65 56.84 -9.76
C PHE A 512 -12.76 57.26 -8.30
N GLY A 513 -12.03 58.31 -7.91
CA GLY A 513 -12.03 58.80 -6.54
C GLY A 513 -11.44 57.76 -5.61
N ASP A 514 -12.18 57.38 -4.56
CA ASP A 514 -11.82 56.28 -3.66
C ASP A 514 -12.26 54.91 -4.17
N ALA A 515 -13.13 54.80 -5.18
CA ALA A 515 -13.75 53.53 -5.56
C ALA A 515 -13.25 52.97 -6.91
N PHE A 516 -13.28 51.65 -7.03
CA PHE A 516 -13.06 50.94 -8.29
C PHE A 516 -14.40 50.61 -8.94
N TYR A 517 -14.50 50.89 -10.24
CA TYR A 517 -15.69 50.63 -11.05
C TYR A 517 -15.34 49.78 -12.27
N ARG A 518 -16.33 49.12 -12.85
CA ARG A 518 -16.22 48.36 -14.09
C ARG A 518 -17.08 48.98 -15.16
N VAL A 519 -16.49 49.30 -16.31
CA VAL A 519 -17.23 49.67 -17.51
C VAL A 519 -17.82 48.39 -18.12
N GLN A 520 -19.06 48.43 -18.57
CA GLN A 520 -19.73 47.30 -19.19
C GLN A 520 -19.70 47.44 -20.72
N GLY A 521 -19.96 46.35 -21.43
CA GLY A 521 -20.03 46.31 -22.89
C GLY A 521 -21.02 47.29 -23.55
N ASP A 522 -21.96 47.81 -22.77
CA ASP A 522 -22.96 48.79 -23.19
C ASP A 522 -22.60 50.24 -22.80
N GLY A 523 -21.41 50.48 -22.27
CA GLY A 523 -20.92 51.78 -21.81
C GLY A 523 -21.45 52.21 -20.43
N THR A 524 -22.18 51.35 -19.71
CA THR A 524 -22.60 51.61 -18.33
C THR A 524 -21.47 51.30 -17.34
N VAL A 525 -21.52 51.91 -16.15
CA VAL A 525 -20.49 51.75 -15.11
C VAL A 525 -21.10 51.11 -13.86
N ALA A 526 -20.48 50.03 -13.38
CA ALA A 526 -20.87 49.30 -12.16
C ALA A 526 -19.80 49.44 -11.07
N GLU A 527 -20.19 49.66 -9.81
CA GLU A 527 -19.25 49.77 -8.69
C GLU A 527 -18.73 48.38 -8.27
N LEU A 528 -17.41 48.18 -8.27
CA LEU A 528 -16.74 46.95 -7.83
C LEU A 528 -16.38 47.00 -6.35
N HIS A 529 -15.85 48.14 -5.87
CA HIS A 529 -15.39 48.25 -4.49
C HIS A 529 -15.22 49.70 -4.01
N ARG A 530 -15.59 49.98 -2.75
CA ARG A 530 -15.19 51.17 -1.96
C ARG A 530 -14.20 50.75 -0.86
N PRO A 531 -12.92 51.14 -0.93
CA PRO A 531 -11.96 51.02 0.16
C PRO A 531 -12.46 51.82 1.37
N GLY A 532 -12.47 51.16 2.54
CA GLY A 532 -12.97 51.75 3.79
C GLY A 532 -12.02 52.74 4.47
N ASP A 533 -10.75 52.85 4.06
CA ASP A 533 -9.74 53.73 4.66
C ASP A 533 -8.62 53.98 3.62
N VAL A 534 -8.37 55.24 3.23
CA VAL A 534 -7.53 55.60 2.06
C VAL A 534 -6.34 56.50 2.47
N PHE A 535 -5.10 56.04 2.28
CA PHE A 535 -3.99 56.92 1.90
C PHE A 535 -4.21 57.28 0.42
N ARG A 536 -3.97 58.55 0.06
CA ARG A 536 -4.09 59.11 -1.31
C ARG A 536 -3.90 58.03 -2.38
N ILE A 537 -4.91 57.84 -3.22
CA ILE A 537 -4.75 57.11 -4.48
C ILE A 537 -3.83 57.96 -5.36
N ASP A 538 -2.53 57.77 -5.19
CA ASP A 538 -1.57 57.83 -6.28
C ASP A 538 -1.54 56.40 -6.87
N PRO A 539 -1.70 56.24 -8.18
CA PRO A 539 -2.67 55.33 -8.78
C PRO A 539 -2.08 53.96 -9.12
N SER A 540 -1.19 53.42 -8.29
CA SER A 540 -0.61 52.13 -8.61
C SER A 540 -1.59 51.00 -8.31
N HIS A 541 -2.19 50.52 -9.36
CA HIS A 541 -3.03 49.34 -9.42
C HIS A 541 -2.74 48.65 -10.75
N GLY A 542 -3.01 47.36 -10.80
CA GLY A 542 -2.90 46.59 -12.01
C GLY A 542 -4.10 45.67 -12.16
N VAL A 543 -4.45 45.36 -13.40
CA VAL A 543 -5.44 44.33 -13.70
C VAL A 543 -4.79 43.34 -14.66
N ASP A 544 -4.84 42.06 -14.32
CA ASP A 544 -4.35 41.03 -15.24
C ASP A 544 -5.40 40.69 -16.32
N ALA A 545 -5.00 39.88 -17.30
CA ALA A 545 -5.89 39.43 -18.37
C ALA A 545 -7.12 38.64 -17.86
N GLY A 546 -7.09 38.12 -16.64
CA GLY A 546 -8.22 37.45 -15.99
C GLY A 546 -9.19 38.40 -15.28
N GLY A 547 -8.91 39.70 -15.26
CA GLY A 547 -9.71 40.72 -14.56
C GLY A 547 -9.44 40.76 -13.06
N ARG A 548 -8.35 40.18 -12.57
CA ARG A 548 -7.94 40.31 -11.17
C ARG A 548 -7.30 41.67 -10.96
N LEU A 549 -7.90 42.47 -10.08
CA LEU A 549 -7.42 43.79 -9.68
C LEU A 549 -6.50 43.66 -8.47
N CYS A 550 -5.28 44.17 -8.55
CA CYS A 550 -4.39 44.32 -7.39
C CYS A 550 -4.07 45.80 -7.16
N TYR A 551 -4.12 46.25 -5.91
CA TYR A 551 -3.91 47.64 -5.53
C TYR A 551 -3.21 47.76 -4.17
N LEU A 552 -2.51 48.88 -3.96
CA LEU A 552 -1.90 49.19 -2.67
C LEU A 552 -2.95 49.57 -1.62
N SER A 553 -2.79 49.09 -0.40
CA SER A 553 -3.75 49.22 0.70
C SER A 553 -3.06 49.23 2.07
N GLY A 554 -3.76 49.67 3.13
CA GLY A 554 -3.23 49.69 4.51
C GLY A 554 -2.59 51.02 4.92
N LEU A 555 -2.87 51.48 6.16
CA LEU A 555 -2.40 52.77 6.70
C LEU A 555 -1.13 52.65 7.56
N GLU A 556 -0.99 51.55 8.31
CA GLU A 556 0.14 51.33 9.23
C GLU A 556 1.17 50.36 8.65
N VAL A 557 0.73 49.46 7.76
CA VAL A 557 1.58 48.49 7.08
C VAL A 557 1.19 48.46 5.60
N PRO A 558 2.13 48.72 4.67
CA PRO A 558 1.84 48.69 3.24
C PRO A 558 1.51 47.26 2.77
N GLN A 559 0.33 47.10 2.17
CA GLN A 559 -0.21 45.83 1.71
C GLN A 559 -0.58 45.90 0.23
N VAL A 560 -0.43 44.80 -0.51
CA VAL A 560 -1.13 44.62 -1.79
C VAL A 560 -2.38 43.82 -1.53
N THR A 561 -3.53 44.40 -1.87
CA THR A 561 -4.81 43.70 -1.89
C THR A 561 -5.14 43.32 -3.33
N CYS A 562 -5.39 42.04 -3.57
CA CYS A 562 -5.87 41.53 -4.85
C CYS A 562 -7.31 41.06 -4.74
N ARG A 563 -8.14 41.39 -5.73
CA ARG A 563 -9.55 40.99 -5.85
C ARG A 563 -9.79 40.36 -7.21
N ALA A 564 -10.62 39.33 -7.26
CA ALA A 564 -11.05 38.74 -8.51
C ALA A 564 -11.99 39.67 -9.28
N ALA A 565 -12.29 39.33 -10.54
CA ALA A 565 -13.12 40.14 -11.44
C ALA A 565 -14.57 40.37 -10.95
N ASP A 566 -15.02 39.60 -9.96
CA ASP A 566 -16.32 39.73 -9.30
C ASP A 566 -16.28 40.57 -8.01
N GLY A 567 -15.11 41.12 -7.65
CA GLY A 567 -14.88 41.95 -6.47
C GLY A 567 -14.54 41.16 -5.20
N THR A 568 -14.53 39.82 -5.24
CA THR A 568 -14.14 38.99 -4.09
C THR A 568 -12.65 39.15 -3.77
N LEU A 569 -12.30 39.11 -2.48
CA LEU A 569 -10.89 39.17 -2.05
C LEU A 569 -10.16 37.90 -2.50
N ALA A 570 -9.14 38.05 -3.34
CA ALA A 570 -8.35 36.96 -3.90
C ALA A 570 -7.04 36.76 -3.14
N ALA A 571 -6.35 37.84 -2.77
CA ALA A 571 -5.15 37.80 -1.95
C ALA A 571 -4.99 39.09 -1.14
N LEU A 572 -4.28 39.00 -0.02
CA LEU A 572 -3.85 40.13 0.80
C LEU A 572 -2.43 39.84 1.29
N THR A 573 -1.46 40.59 0.79
CA THR A 573 -0.04 40.39 1.11
C THR A 573 0.50 41.61 1.86
N ASP A 574 1.15 41.38 3.00
CA ASP A 574 1.81 42.41 3.81
C ASP A 574 3.31 42.43 3.49
N TYR A 575 3.82 43.60 3.08
CA TYR A 575 5.21 43.75 2.67
C TYR A 575 6.09 44.45 3.70
N GLY A 576 5.52 45.01 4.78
CA GLY A 576 6.29 45.65 5.85
C GLY A 576 7.18 46.84 5.45
N THR A 577 7.19 47.24 4.17
CA THR A 577 8.00 48.32 3.60
C THR A 577 7.17 49.20 2.70
N ALA A 578 7.54 50.47 2.56
CA ALA A 578 6.85 51.41 1.67
C ALA A 578 6.93 50.93 0.21
N LEU A 579 5.76 50.89 -0.44
CA LEU A 579 5.63 50.50 -1.84
C LEU A 579 5.44 51.75 -2.70
N ALA A 580 6.13 51.79 -3.84
CA ALA A 580 6.04 52.82 -4.87
C ALA A 580 5.15 52.42 -6.04
N GLY A 581 4.76 51.14 -6.15
CA GLY A 581 3.91 50.71 -7.23
C GLY A 581 3.52 49.24 -7.26
N VAL A 582 2.52 48.92 -8.08
CA VAL A 582 2.10 47.56 -8.45
C VAL A 582 1.63 47.56 -9.90
N GLY A 583 1.93 46.49 -10.64
CA GLY A 583 1.54 46.31 -12.05
C GLY A 583 1.60 44.84 -12.46
N PHE A 584 1.15 44.54 -13.68
CA PHE A 584 1.21 43.19 -14.25
C PHE A 584 1.97 43.20 -15.57
N ASP A 585 2.69 42.12 -15.86
CA ASP A 585 3.21 41.89 -17.22
C ASP A 585 2.17 41.19 -18.11
N GLY A 586 2.50 41.03 -19.40
CA GLY A 586 1.63 40.35 -20.37
C GLY A 586 1.38 38.86 -20.09
N ALA A 587 2.08 38.26 -19.12
CA ALA A 587 1.85 36.90 -18.64
C ALA A 587 0.95 36.86 -17.39
N GLY A 588 0.49 38.01 -16.89
CA GLY A 588 -0.35 38.13 -15.70
C GLY A 588 0.40 37.94 -14.38
N ARG A 589 1.73 38.12 -14.39
CA ARG A 589 2.56 38.06 -13.17
C ARG A 589 2.57 39.40 -12.46
N LEU A 590 2.42 39.37 -11.13
CA LEU A 590 2.41 40.58 -10.32
C LEU A 590 3.82 41.13 -10.12
N HIS A 591 4.00 42.41 -10.43
CA HIS A 591 5.19 43.18 -10.12
C HIS A 591 4.86 44.22 -9.06
N VAL A 592 5.73 44.36 -8.08
CA VAL A 592 5.61 45.31 -6.96
C VAL A 592 6.88 46.16 -6.90
N ALA A 593 6.74 47.47 -6.86
CA ALA A 593 7.88 48.39 -6.76
C ALA A 593 8.00 48.96 -5.34
N THR A 594 9.23 49.09 -4.85
CA THR A 594 9.61 49.95 -3.72
C THR A 594 10.30 51.20 -4.26
N GLU A 595 10.72 52.09 -3.36
CA GLU A 595 11.51 53.27 -3.71
C GLU A 595 12.81 52.93 -4.46
N ASP A 596 13.37 51.74 -4.24
CA ASP A 596 14.69 51.39 -4.79
C ASP A 596 14.64 50.37 -5.93
N ASN A 597 13.61 49.53 -5.98
CA ASN A 597 13.61 48.33 -6.82
C ASN A 597 12.20 47.96 -7.31
N VAL A 598 12.16 47.19 -8.41
CA VAL A 598 10.95 46.49 -8.88
C VAL A 598 11.14 44.99 -8.64
N TYR A 599 10.24 44.41 -7.85
CA TYR A 599 10.17 43.01 -7.48
C TYR A 599 9.09 42.28 -8.27
N ARG A 600 9.28 40.98 -8.49
CA ARG A 600 8.23 40.07 -8.95
C ARG A 600 7.74 39.25 -7.76
N GLU A 601 6.44 39.06 -7.65
CA GLU A 601 5.85 38.19 -6.62
C GLU A 601 5.94 36.72 -7.06
N ASP A 602 6.34 35.83 -6.14
CA ASP A 602 6.30 34.40 -6.36
C ASP A 602 4.88 33.81 -6.18
N LEU A 603 4.72 32.51 -6.44
CA LEU A 603 3.44 31.80 -6.29
C LEU A 603 2.96 31.71 -4.82
N GLY A 604 3.76 32.13 -3.84
CA GLY A 604 3.49 32.10 -2.40
C GLY A 604 3.30 33.47 -1.75
N GLY A 605 3.39 34.57 -2.49
CA GLY A 605 3.25 35.93 -1.99
C GLY A 605 4.53 36.56 -1.42
N GLY A 606 5.70 35.98 -1.69
CA GLY A 606 7.00 36.52 -1.31
C GLY A 606 7.51 37.58 -2.29
N LEU A 607 8.19 38.63 -1.78
CA LEU A 607 9.01 39.51 -2.62
C LEU A 607 10.31 38.79 -2.95
N ILE A 608 10.56 38.55 -4.23
CA ILE A 608 11.86 38.05 -4.69
C ILE A 608 12.77 39.26 -4.93
N ASP A 609 13.62 39.60 -3.94
CA ASP A 609 14.74 40.51 -4.12
C ASP A 609 15.82 39.85 -4.96
N GLY A 610 16.34 40.57 -5.95
CA GLY A 610 17.39 40.09 -6.84
C GLY A 610 18.78 40.05 -6.19
N THR A 611 18.86 39.75 -4.90
CA THR A 611 20.09 39.42 -4.19
C THR A 611 20.08 37.94 -3.81
N ALA A 612 21.09 37.22 -4.32
CA ALA A 612 21.25 35.78 -4.26
C ALA A 612 20.82 35.14 -2.94
N VAL A 613 19.83 34.24 -3.00
CA VAL A 613 19.64 33.23 -1.96
C VAL A 613 20.85 32.31 -2.02
N SER A 614 21.81 32.49 -1.10
CA SER A 614 22.91 31.55 -0.93
C SER A 614 22.35 30.28 -0.27
N GLY A 615 22.15 29.25 -1.08
CA GLY A 615 21.72 27.94 -0.59
C GLY A 615 22.01 26.87 -1.64
N THR A 616 22.45 25.69 -1.22
CA THR A 616 22.59 24.57 -2.14
C THR A 616 21.23 23.90 -2.29
N LEU A 617 20.70 23.80 -3.51
CA LEU A 617 19.56 22.93 -3.77
C LEU A 617 20.10 21.50 -3.94
N GLY A 618 19.82 20.65 -2.96
CA GLY A 618 20.18 19.24 -2.99
C GLY A 618 19.15 18.45 -3.80
N ILE A 619 19.60 17.78 -4.86
CA ILE A 619 18.86 16.75 -5.56
C ILE A 619 19.46 15.42 -5.13
N GLY A 620 18.73 14.60 -4.39
CA GLY A 620 19.23 13.26 -4.11
C GLY A 620 18.23 12.25 -3.60
N ILE A 621 18.59 10.99 -3.78
CA ILE A 621 17.94 9.80 -3.23
C ILE A 621 18.84 9.27 -2.11
N GLU A 622 18.28 9.10 -0.91
CA GLU A 622 19.04 8.59 0.25
C GLU A 622 19.53 7.15 0.01
N ALA A 623 20.56 6.74 0.75
CA ALA A 623 21.10 5.39 0.65
C ALA A 623 20.07 4.35 1.11
N ILE A 624 19.54 3.57 0.18
CA ILE A 624 18.63 2.44 0.45
C ILE A 624 19.47 1.16 0.41
N ALA A 625 19.73 0.59 1.58
CA ALA A 625 20.25 -0.77 1.69
C ALA A 625 19.10 -1.77 1.58
N GLY A 626 19.37 -2.96 1.05
CA GLY A 626 18.39 -4.04 1.00
C GLY A 626 18.97 -5.36 1.47
N THR A 627 18.04 -6.26 1.77
CA THR A 627 18.35 -7.61 2.23
C THR A 627 17.67 -8.63 1.31
N LEU A 628 18.41 -9.65 0.90
CA LEU A 628 17.88 -10.91 0.40
C LEU A 628 17.72 -11.88 1.57
N SER A 629 16.47 -12.19 1.93
CA SER A 629 16.14 -13.24 2.90
C SER A 629 16.06 -14.60 2.22
N LEU A 630 16.67 -15.61 2.83
CA LEU A 630 16.71 -17.01 2.40
C LEU A 630 16.06 -17.89 3.47
N ASP A 631 14.82 -18.34 3.27
CA ASP A 631 14.16 -19.21 4.24
C ASP A 631 13.74 -20.53 3.59
N GLY A 632 14.19 -21.65 4.13
CA GLY A 632 13.92 -22.93 3.50
C GLY A 632 14.55 -24.16 4.14
N THR A 633 14.33 -25.32 3.52
CA THR A 633 15.00 -26.57 3.85
C THR A 633 15.71 -27.10 2.63
N ALA A 634 17.00 -27.46 2.74
CA ALA A 634 17.66 -28.25 1.70
C ALA A 634 17.08 -29.68 1.76
N GLY A 635 16.67 -30.26 0.63
CA GLY A 635 15.99 -31.55 0.59
C GLY A 635 16.66 -32.59 1.50
N ALA A 636 15.94 -33.02 2.53
CA ALA A 636 16.46 -33.84 3.61
C ALA A 636 15.53 -35.02 3.91
N MET A 637 16.13 -36.15 4.26
CA MET A 637 15.40 -37.26 4.86
C MET A 637 14.96 -36.82 6.27
N LEU A 638 13.68 -36.48 6.40
CA LEU A 638 13.10 -35.98 7.65
C LEU A 638 12.95 -37.11 8.67
N TYR A 639 12.60 -38.30 8.16
CA TYR A 639 12.42 -39.50 8.95
C TYR A 639 12.83 -40.74 8.15
N ALA A 640 13.48 -41.68 8.81
CA ALA A 640 13.63 -43.07 8.38
C ALA A 640 13.18 -43.96 9.52
N GLY A 641 12.45 -45.03 9.25
CA GLY A 641 12.01 -45.98 10.27
C GLY A 641 12.02 -47.40 9.73
N ALA A 642 12.66 -48.31 10.46
CA ALA A 642 12.69 -49.74 10.14
C ALA A 642 12.32 -50.57 11.38
N TYR A 643 11.51 -51.61 11.18
CA TYR A 643 10.98 -52.43 12.26
C TYR A 643 11.39 -53.89 12.10
N THR A 644 11.94 -54.47 13.18
CA THR A 644 12.14 -55.91 13.28
C THR A 644 11.11 -56.53 14.19
N ARG A 645 10.68 -57.75 13.86
CA ARG A 645 9.65 -58.48 14.60
C ARG A 645 10.11 -59.90 14.90
N ASP A 646 9.60 -60.44 15.99
CA ASP A 646 9.75 -61.85 16.30
C ASP A 646 8.80 -62.75 15.49
N GLN A 647 8.89 -64.07 15.68
CA GLN A 647 8.03 -65.04 14.99
C GLN A 647 6.54 -64.93 15.36
N LEU A 648 6.20 -64.20 16.42
CA LEU A 648 4.83 -63.93 16.85
C LEU A 648 4.32 -62.57 16.33
N GLY A 649 5.12 -61.85 15.52
CA GLY A 649 4.76 -60.56 14.93
C GLY A 649 4.98 -59.35 15.85
N ARG A 650 5.55 -59.54 17.05
CA ARG A 650 5.80 -58.46 18.02
C ARG A 650 7.07 -57.72 17.63
N ILE A 651 7.04 -56.39 17.68
CA ILE A 651 8.23 -55.56 17.38
C ILE A 651 9.29 -55.82 18.43
N THR A 652 10.49 -56.19 18.02
CA THR A 652 11.66 -56.40 18.88
C THR A 652 12.65 -55.26 18.80
N GLU A 653 12.71 -54.57 17.66
CA GLU A 653 13.56 -53.41 17.45
C GLU A 653 12.88 -52.43 16.50
N LYS A 654 13.08 -51.14 16.76
CA LYS A 654 12.77 -50.04 15.86
C LYS A 654 14.05 -49.24 15.67
N SER A 655 14.59 -49.23 14.45
CA SER A 655 15.66 -48.32 14.06
C SER A 655 15.02 -47.09 13.42
N GLU A 656 15.34 -45.90 13.88
CA GLU A 656 14.82 -44.65 13.29
C GLU A 656 15.93 -43.63 13.07
N THR A 657 15.84 -42.84 12.01
CA THR A 657 16.68 -41.66 11.80
C THR A 657 15.76 -40.44 11.78
N VAL A 658 15.92 -39.52 12.72
CA VAL A 658 15.09 -38.31 12.82
C VAL A 658 15.99 -37.12 12.53
N LEU A 659 15.70 -36.35 11.48
CA LEU A 659 16.51 -35.19 11.06
C LEU A 659 18.02 -35.51 10.94
N GLY A 660 18.33 -36.70 10.43
CA GLY A 660 19.70 -37.20 10.26
C GLY A 660 20.33 -37.89 11.48
N GLU A 661 19.69 -37.84 12.66
CA GLU A 661 20.20 -38.49 13.87
C GLU A 661 19.61 -39.90 14.05
N PRO A 662 20.43 -40.97 14.03
CA PRO A 662 19.96 -42.33 14.20
C PRO A 662 19.73 -42.68 15.67
N HIS A 663 18.61 -43.35 15.94
CA HIS A 663 18.23 -43.92 17.21
C HIS A 663 17.79 -45.38 17.02
N THR A 664 17.98 -46.20 18.05
CA THR A 664 17.49 -47.59 18.05
C THR A 664 16.75 -47.87 19.35
N GLU A 665 15.48 -48.27 19.23
CA GLU A 665 14.67 -48.72 20.36
C GLU A 665 14.52 -50.24 20.37
N GLY A 666 14.83 -50.87 21.50
CA GLY A 666 14.65 -52.30 21.70
C GLY A 666 13.44 -52.62 22.58
N TYR A 667 12.76 -53.72 22.29
CA TYR A 667 11.54 -54.16 22.99
C TYR A 667 11.68 -55.62 23.42
N ALA A 668 11.59 -55.88 24.73
CA ALA A 668 11.63 -57.23 25.28
C ALA A 668 10.28 -57.64 25.88
N TYR A 669 9.97 -58.93 25.78
CA TYR A 669 8.71 -59.49 26.26
C TYR A 669 8.94 -60.75 27.09
N ASP A 670 8.02 -61.02 28.01
CA ASP A 670 7.97 -62.31 28.69
C ASP A 670 7.35 -63.42 27.83
N SER A 671 7.34 -64.64 28.37
CA SER A 671 6.77 -65.82 27.72
C SER A 671 5.25 -65.75 27.55
N ALA A 672 4.57 -64.86 28.27
CA ALA A 672 3.13 -64.64 28.17
C ALA A 672 2.76 -63.54 27.15
N GLY A 673 3.74 -62.93 26.49
CA GLY A 673 3.48 -61.89 25.50
C GLY A 673 3.63 -60.46 25.99
N ARG A 674 3.89 -60.24 27.28
CA ARG A 674 3.79 -58.93 27.92
C ARG A 674 5.13 -58.19 27.82
N LEU A 675 5.09 -56.90 27.51
CA LEU A 675 6.28 -56.04 27.40
C LEU A 675 6.95 -55.93 28.77
N THR A 676 8.22 -56.28 28.86
CA THR A 676 9.02 -56.24 30.10
C THR A 676 10.05 -55.12 30.11
N GLU A 677 10.55 -54.72 28.93
CA GLU A 677 11.60 -53.70 28.83
C GLU A 677 11.53 -52.94 27.51
N VAL A 678 11.84 -51.65 27.56
CA VAL A 678 12.08 -50.77 26.41
C VAL A 678 13.44 -50.11 26.60
N THR A 679 14.29 -50.18 25.58
CA THR A 679 15.58 -49.48 25.54
C THR A 679 15.59 -48.43 24.43
N ARG A 680 16.42 -47.39 24.56
CA ARG A 680 16.81 -46.49 23.46
C ARG A 680 18.32 -46.33 23.50
N ASP A 681 18.96 -46.56 22.36
CA ASP A 681 20.41 -46.47 22.18
C ASP A 681 21.17 -47.31 23.22
N GLY A 682 20.60 -48.47 23.56
CA GLY A 682 21.11 -49.41 24.56
C GLY A 682 20.79 -49.06 26.03
N ALA A 683 20.26 -47.87 26.32
CA ALA A 683 19.85 -47.47 27.67
C ALA A 683 18.40 -47.86 27.97
N VAL A 684 18.11 -48.39 29.16
CA VAL A 684 16.75 -48.75 29.57
C VAL A 684 15.91 -47.48 29.76
N LEU A 685 14.89 -47.33 28.92
CA LEU A 685 13.88 -46.26 29.02
C LEU A 685 12.76 -46.63 29.99
N ALA A 686 12.34 -47.89 29.97
CA ALA A 686 11.29 -48.38 30.84
C ALA A 686 11.43 -49.88 31.11
N SER A 687 11.12 -50.32 32.32
CA SER A 687 10.91 -51.73 32.66
C SER A 687 9.57 -51.95 33.34
N TYR A 688 9.01 -53.14 33.16
CA TYR A 688 7.66 -53.49 33.56
C TYR A 688 7.62 -54.81 34.31
N SER A 689 6.84 -54.86 35.39
CA SER A 689 6.59 -56.09 36.14
C SER A 689 5.09 -56.36 36.25
N TYR A 690 4.73 -57.63 36.39
CA TYR A 690 3.35 -58.09 36.39
C TYR A 690 3.14 -59.16 37.47
N ASP A 691 1.92 -59.23 37.99
CA ASP A 691 1.50 -60.35 38.83
C ASP A 691 1.18 -61.60 37.99
N ALA A 692 0.79 -62.67 38.69
CA ALA A 692 0.38 -63.93 38.06
C ALA A 692 -0.92 -63.82 37.25
N ASN A 693 -1.75 -62.82 37.54
CA ASN A 693 -3.04 -62.59 36.88
C ASN A 693 -2.91 -61.70 35.63
N GLY A 694 -1.75 -61.10 35.38
CA GLY A 694 -1.53 -60.22 34.23
C GLY A 694 -1.54 -58.74 34.56
N ASN A 695 -1.81 -58.34 35.80
CA ASN A 695 -1.88 -56.94 36.18
C ASN A 695 -0.48 -56.34 36.27
N ARG A 696 -0.27 -55.14 35.71
CA ARG A 696 1.01 -54.44 35.75
C ARG A 696 1.28 -53.90 37.15
N LEU A 697 2.23 -54.50 37.86
CA LEU A 697 2.64 -54.11 39.21
C LEU A 697 3.49 -52.84 39.22
N ALA A 698 4.39 -52.68 38.26
CA ALA A 698 5.24 -51.51 38.17
C ALA A 698 5.58 -51.12 36.72
N LYS A 699 5.77 -49.82 36.51
CA LYS A 699 6.51 -49.23 35.39
C LYS A 699 7.65 -48.40 35.97
N THR A 700 8.87 -48.81 35.73
CA THR A 700 10.08 -48.11 36.19
C THR A 700 10.71 -47.38 35.03
N THR A 701 10.93 -46.08 35.17
CA THR A 701 11.68 -45.24 34.21
C THR A 701 12.83 -44.55 34.94
N PRO A 702 13.79 -43.93 34.23
CA PRO A 702 14.83 -43.12 34.87
C PRO A 702 14.28 -42.00 35.78
N SER A 703 13.06 -41.52 35.51
CA SER A 703 12.42 -40.45 36.27
C SER A 703 11.69 -40.91 37.53
N GLY A 704 11.46 -42.22 37.70
CA GLY A 704 10.72 -42.77 38.83
C GLY A 704 9.98 -44.07 38.51
N THR A 705 9.41 -44.66 39.55
CA THR A 705 8.60 -45.89 39.47
C THR A 705 7.14 -45.59 39.77
N GLU A 706 6.27 -45.96 38.83
CA GLU A 706 4.82 -45.98 39.03
C GLU A 706 4.41 -47.40 39.44
N THR A 707 3.68 -47.53 40.56
CA THR A 707 3.20 -48.83 41.05
C THR A 707 1.68 -48.92 40.98
N GLY A 708 1.18 -50.08 40.55
CA GLY A 708 -0.24 -50.42 40.60
C GLY A 708 -0.51 -51.29 41.82
N THR A 709 -1.44 -50.87 42.68
CA THR A 709 -2.00 -51.73 43.73
C THR A 709 -3.37 -52.22 43.29
N TYR A 710 -3.54 -53.53 43.28
CA TYR A 710 -4.77 -54.19 42.92
C TYR A 710 -5.33 -54.89 44.17
N ASP A 711 -6.65 -54.98 44.24
CA ASP A 711 -7.34 -55.78 45.24
C ASP A 711 -6.92 -57.26 45.16
N ALA A 712 -7.08 -57.98 46.27
CA ALA A 712 -6.87 -59.42 46.27
C ALA A 712 -7.97 -60.05 45.39
N GLN A 713 -7.56 -60.55 44.24
CA GLN A 713 -8.43 -61.12 43.22
C GLN A 713 -8.65 -62.63 43.39
#